data_AF-A0A7U9KQJ9-F1
#
_entry.id   AF-A0A7U9KQJ9-F1
#
_cell.length_a   1.000
_cell.length_b   1.000
_cell.length_c   1.000
_cell.angle_alpha   90.00
_cell.angle_beta   90.00
_cell.angle_gamma   90.00
#
_symmetry.space_group_name_H-M   'P 1'
#
loop_
_entity.id
_entity.type
_entity.pdbx_description
1 polymer ?
#
loop_
_entity_poly.entity_id
_entity_poly.type
_entity_poly.pdbx_seq_one_letter_code
_entity_poly.pdbx_strand_id
1 'polypeptide(L)'
;MPYQYNRPAAYLPDPARGPFVVPMHTLSLPAHWEEPLLRLYHGGMTEGQAERRRRVPTAAVNQLMRATAPDIVAVDSTARFGSENPWLYCQDAYPMAVTNLYIATWLKSLPRDAGDPETAALLMNCFRDLDTAALSWRPGRVDLLEQKVSPGGTALPAPHVYRLLPDVLAERIARQGAYEHHGQQLSFRQVAGRTGARGQGSGGAELMSNVIGYVPGRRGGGDGKSAYYAATLRITVRTVPFSPVPRVHVAAGVRRFVTGKVYMPYGKGVSAYLLPDDSLVHDGPQPQRFAVAMLEWKNGTTDWRQGGAEGMLAGISALDALPSPDRLVKEADHWIHGREGIRIAIGHQAAMGRHTIGTGLMPSEHRRLIEWAEQAIAPEFVSVPKLERSAYARPPKKQLKKLPSIPKNMEEKDPEERAVILDQRELNAAHNAQVLRTRLAEALEGEDLTAVVLHQNDAIRDQMIAAAETGLGLAGHRREQGPDTWVWEAEELTVRLHARPLGALGAPLGGDGVPRRGQEHDRAIEERRIGVALAMSALRKAVPGARLAFVELDGQDAFRHAKRRTDPKHAIRLGCADAGLVTQFIRPLDPDAEADEALADAGLRATAAWSDGLRQTGMRLVPQHTLGDTLIPANLNQVAFHLVERRLDGPMGKQQFTPIAVLIRPGAKCVLGKSADMQAWVPYSELLKSLTGRVEGRKNSAEQSALMAAFVKKTLAQLRSTPTLVLAHAQDVRKRWPWLRNDGLERDRLGLDGGPLQRIGLYGKQLRIVRIADGSRDETAQCWAEAEELSPKLEGQQRGGIAMGLWRPGVRGDSDRVFYSTTGKSGSQPNLTNDDAKLTPHTNASGNNAYRPTANAWNPDLLELTVACLQPGDDAEAWAAFVHQQRFSEDYRAGREGLALPLILHLARLADDYALPHEIEEALDPTEPQAAAAPDDALSGQLTFDFDLDDGDDDE
;
A
#
# COMPACT_ATOMS: atom_id res chain seq x y z
N MET A 1 -18.77 13.15 -23.25
CA MET A 1 -17.92 12.88 -22.07
C MET A 1 -18.35 13.87 -20.99
N PRO A 2 -18.85 13.43 -19.81
CA PRO A 2 -19.73 14.28 -19.01
C PRO A 2 -19.06 15.03 -17.85
N TYR A 3 -17.75 15.31 -17.84
CA TYR A 3 -17.11 16.13 -16.78
C TYR A 3 -15.94 16.94 -17.33
N GLN A 4 -15.89 18.25 -17.11
CA GLN A 4 -14.79 19.13 -17.54
C GLN A 4 -13.80 19.46 -16.42
N TYR A 5 -14.24 19.34 -15.17
CA TYR A 5 -13.44 19.66 -14.00
C TYR A 5 -13.43 18.53 -13.00
N ASN A 6 -12.34 18.45 -12.24
CA ASN A 6 -12.18 17.55 -11.12
C ASN A 6 -11.68 18.36 -9.92
N ARG A 7 -12.37 18.25 -8.78
CA ARG A 7 -12.03 19.01 -7.57
C ARG A 7 -11.22 18.14 -6.60
N PRO A 8 -9.96 18.49 -6.34
CA PRO A 8 -9.18 17.85 -5.29
C PRO A 8 -9.61 18.36 -3.91
N ALA A 9 -9.62 17.48 -2.91
CA ALA A 9 -9.80 17.80 -1.50
C ALA A 9 -8.51 18.36 -0.88
N ALA A 10 -8.00 19.44 -1.48
CA ALA A 10 -6.74 20.07 -1.12
C ALA A 10 -6.92 21.58 -0.99
N TYR A 11 -6.20 22.18 -0.04
CA TYR A 11 -6.33 23.58 0.31
C TYR A 11 -4.95 24.25 0.40
N LEU A 12 -4.88 25.51 -0.03
CA LEU A 12 -3.69 26.35 0.02
C LEU A 12 -3.86 27.39 1.12
N PRO A 13 -2.77 27.80 1.81
CA PRO A 13 -2.80 29.00 2.62
C PRO A 13 -3.23 30.21 1.79
N ASP A 14 -4.16 31.01 2.30
CA ASP A 14 -4.57 32.26 1.66
C ASP A 14 -3.47 33.33 1.87
N PRO A 15 -2.79 33.79 0.80
CA PRO A 15 -1.73 34.79 0.92
C PRO A 15 -2.24 36.13 1.50
N ALA A 16 -3.53 36.43 1.41
CA ALA A 16 -4.12 37.64 2.00
C ALA A 16 -4.17 37.60 3.54
N ARG A 17 -3.99 36.42 4.16
CA ARG A 17 -4.10 36.21 5.61
C ARG A 17 -2.77 36.33 6.36
N GLY A 18 -1.65 36.37 5.64
CA GLY A 18 -0.31 36.45 6.25
C GLY A 18 0.10 35.16 6.98
N PRO A 19 1.03 35.23 7.94
CA PRO A 19 1.50 34.04 8.66
C PRO A 19 0.41 33.47 9.57
N PHE A 20 0.35 32.15 9.69
CA PHE A 20 -0.65 31.49 10.53
C PHE A 20 -0.06 31.10 11.89
N VAL A 21 -0.09 32.05 12.81
CA VAL A 21 0.58 31.94 14.11
C VAL A 21 -0.44 31.71 15.23
N VAL A 22 -0.27 30.64 16.00
CA VAL A 22 -1.17 30.27 17.11
C VAL A 22 -0.47 30.34 18.46
N PRO A 23 -1.17 30.74 19.54
CA PRO A 23 -0.67 30.61 20.89
C PRO A 23 -0.66 29.14 21.31
N MET A 24 0.47 28.66 21.85
CA MET A 24 0.62 27.31 22.38
C MET A 24 1.56 27.32 23.58
N HIS A 25 1.37 26.37 24.48
CA HIS A 25 2.37 26.04 25.49
C HIS A 25 3.32 25.00 24.92
N THR A 26 4.61 25.25 25.07
CA THR A 26 5.67 24.37 24.57
C THR A 26 6.54 23.89 25.72
N LEU A 27 6.97 22.64 25.65
CA LEU A 27 7.92 22.07 26.59
C LEU A 27 9.13 21.54 25.83
N SER A 28 10.30 22.11 26.13
CA SER A 28 11.59 21.74 25.55
C SER A 28 12.43 21.03 26.60
N LEU A 29 13.13 19.97 26.19
CA LEU A 29 14.13 19.35 27.04
C LEU A 29 15.37 20.26 27.10
N PRO A 30 15.89 20.63 28.28
CA PRO A 30 17.10 21.44 28.39
C PRO A 30 18.30 20.82 27.68
N ALA A 31 19.18 21.65 27.10
CA ALA A 31 20.36 21.17 26.37
C ALA A 31 21.28 20.27 27.22
N HIS A 32 21.43 20.60 28.51
CA HIS A 32 22.29 19.85 29.43
C HIS A 32 21.74 18.46 29.81
N TRP A 33 20.50 18.11 29.41
CA TRP A 33 19.91 16.79 29.68
C TRP A 33 20.40 15.70 28.73
N GLU A 34 20.97 16.08 27.57
CA GLU A 34 21.34 15.12 26.53
C GLU A 34 22.31 14.05 27.02
N GLU A 35 23.41 14.50 27.63
CA GLU A 35 24.49 13.62 28.09
C GLU A 35 24.06 12.69 29.25
N PRO A 36 23.42 13.18 30.34
CA PRO A 36 22.91 12.30 31.40
C PRO A 36 21.91 11.24 30.91
N LEU A 37 21.02 11.61 29.97
CA LEU A 37 20.03 10.67 29.43
C LEU A 37 20.65 9.64 28.51
N LEU A 38 21.63 10.02 27.68
CA LEU A 38 22.38 9.06 26.86
C LEU A 38 23.16 8.09 27.75
N ARG A 39 23.81 8.58 28.80
CA ARG A 39 24.51 7.74 29.78
C ARG A 39 23.56 6.74 30.45
N LEU A 40 22.39 7.19 30.91
CA LEU A 40 21.37 6.31 31.49
C LEU A 40 20.89 5.26 30.47
N TYR A 41 20.61 5.69 29.24
CA TYR A 41 20.10 4.83 28.18
C TYR A 41 21.15 3.82 27.68
N HIS A 42 22.43 4.17 27.70
CA HIS A 42 23.54 3.29 27.31
C HIS A 42 24.05 2.42 28.45
N GLY A 43 23.52 2.59 29.68
CA GLY A 43 23.84 1.71 30.81
C GLY A 43 23.63 0.24 30.46
N GLY A 44 24.65 -0.58 30.68
CA GLY A 44 24.63 -2.01 30.34
C GLY A 44 24.71 -2.35 28.85
N MET A 45 24.96 -1.38 27.96
CA MET A 45 25.14 -1.62 26.52
C MET A 45 26.63 -1.74 26.13
N THR A 46 26.91 -2.54 25.11
CA THR A 46 28.24 -2.56 24.46
C THR A 46 28.48 -1.28 23.67
N GLU A 47 29.75 -0.93 23.40
CA GLU A 47 30.11 0.26 22.62
C GLU A 47 29.43 0.26 21.24
N GLY A 48 29.43 -0.87 20.54
CA GLY A 48 28.73 -1.01 19.27
C GLY A 48 27.22 -0.78 19.36
N GLN A 49 26.57 -1.26 20.44
CA GLN A 49 25.15 -1.02 20.70
C GLN A 49 24.86 0.46 20.97
N ALA A 50 25.71 1.14 21.75
CA ALA A 50 25.60 2.57 22.03
C ALA A 50 25.80 3.41 20.75
N GLU A 51 26.77 3.08 19.91
CA GLU A 51 27.02 3.76 18.63
C GLU A 51 25.83 3.70 17.66
N ARG A 52 25.04 2.62 17.72
CA ARG A 52 23.82 2.43 16.91
C ARG A 52 22.63 3.20 17.49
N ARG A 53 22.65 3.50 18.80
CA ARG A 53 21.55 4.08 19.59
C ARG A 53 21.88 5.51 20.07
N ARG A 54 22.27 6.38 19.14
CA ARG A 54 22.74 7.76 19.41
C ARG A 54 21.68 8.77 19.89
N ARG A 55 20.42 8.37 20.04
CA ARG A 55 19.32 9.27 20.42
C ARG A 55 18.47 8.62 21.48
N VAL A 56 18.12 9.41 22.50
CA VAL A 56 17.24 8.96 23.59
C VAL A 56 15.82 8.72 23.03
N PRO A 57 15.25 7.53 23.23
CA PRO A 57 13.93 7.20 22.69
C PRO A 57 12.81 7.86 23.49
N THR A 58 11.86 8.50 22.80
CA THR A 58 10.63 9.06 23.41
C THR A 58 9.37 8.33 22.94
N ALA A 59 9.49 7.33 22.07
CA ALA A 59 8.36 6.65 21.45
C ALA A 59 7.39 6.02 22.47
N ALA A 60 7.90 5.39 23.53
CA ALA A 60 7.10 4.71 24.53
C ALA A 60 6.33 5.69 25.43
N VAL A 61 7.00 6.73 25.95
CA VAL A 61 6.32 7.80 26.72
C VAL A 61 5.35 8.62 25.86
N ASN A 62 5.66 8.85 24.58
CA ASN A 62 4.71 9.48 23.66
C ASN A 62 3.46 8.61 23.45
N GLN A 63 3.62 7.27 23.43
CA GLN A 63 2.49 6.35 23.37
C GLN A 63 1.68 6.38 24.67
N LEU A 64 2.34 6.46 25.83
CA LEU A 64 1.68 6.61 27.13
C LEU A 64 0.83 7.88 27.19
N MET A 65 1.39 9.03 26.81
CA MET A 65 0.66 10.30 26.73
C MET A 65 -0.50 10.22 25.74
N ARG A 66 -0.32 9.56 24.58
CA ARG A 66 -1.43 9.33 23.63
C ARG A 66 -2.61 8.55 24.24
N ALA A 67 -2.35 7.69 25.21
CA ALA A 67 -3.38 6.91 25.91
C ALA A 67 -3.99 7.64 27.11
N THR A 68 -3.30 8.61 27.72
CA THR A 68 -3.66 9.16 29.05
C THR A 68 -3.71 10.68 29.15
N ALA A 69 -2.97 11.39 28.31
CA ALA A 69 -2.98 12.85 28.15
C ALA A 69 -3.09 13.22 26.65
N PRO A 70 -4.22 12.89 25.98
CA PRO A 70 -4.33 12.95 24.52
C PRO A 70 -4.28 14.36 23.93
N ASP A 71 -4.41 15.40 24.77
CA ASP A 71 -4.31 16.81 24.39
C ASP A 71 -2.84 17.30 24.31
N ILE A 72 -1.88 16.50 24.77
CA ILE A 72 -0.44 16.74 24.55
C ILE A 72 -0.05 16.19 23.17
N VAL A 73 0.54 17.06 22.35
CA VAL A 73 0.99 16.74 21.00
C VAL A 73 2.52 16.67 20.95
N ALA A 74 3.04 15.46 20.72
CA ALA A 74 4.44 15.24 20.39
C ALA A 74 4.68 15.33 18.88
N VAL A 75 5.76 16.01 18.47
CA VAL A 75 6.12 16.21 17.05
C VAL A 75 7.24 15.28 16.55
N ASP A 76 7.98 14.64 17.45
CA ASP A 76 9.09 13.72 17.13
C ASP A 76 8.99 12.44 17.99
N SER A 77 9.53 11.34 17.48
CA SER A 77 9.63 10.03 18.16
C SER A 77 10.95 9.84 18.92
N THR A 78 11.86 10.81 18.84
CA THR A 78 13.13 10.84 19.58
C THR A 78 13.30 12.19 20.28
N ALA A 79 14.03 12.20 21.40
CA ALA A 79 14.32 13.41 22.14
C ALA A 79 15.12 14.41 21.27
N ARG A 80 14.78 15.68 21.40
CA ARG A 80 15.59 16.82 20.95
C ARG A 80 15.77 17.77 22.12
N PHE A 81 16.91 18.42 22.16
CA PHE A 81 17.32 19.24 23.28
C PHE A 81 17.51 20.71 22.86
N GLY A 82 17.32 21.62 23.80
CA GLY A 82 17.39 23.07 23.59
C GLY A 82 16.04 23.73 23.30
N SER A 83 15.97 25.05 23.49
CA SER A 83 14.75 25.85 23.33
C SER A 83 14.19 25.83 21.92
N GLU A 84 15.06 25.77 20.90
CA GLU A 84 14.69 25.83 19.48
C GLU A 84 13.97 24.58 18.97
N ASN A 85 13.94 23.49 19.74
CA ASN A 85 13.31 22.24 19.36
C ASN A 85 12.35 21.74 20.45
N PRO A 86 11.19 22.38 20.67
CA PRO A 86 10.24 21.89 21.65
C PRO A 86 9.77 20.48 21.32
N TRP A 87 9.70 19.66 22.37
CA TRP A 87 9.30 18.26 22.27
C TRP A 87 7.79 18.11 22.27
N LEU A 88 7.11 18.80 23.20
CA LEU A 88 5.68 18.71 23.43
C LEU A 88 5.00 20.07 23.25
N TYR A 89 3.76 20.00 22.77
CA TYR A 89 2.88 21.15 22.52
C TYR A 89 1.50 20.85 23.10
N CYS A 90 0.87 21.86 23.69
CA CYS A 90 -0.54 21.79 24.09
C CYS A 90 -1.16 23.20 24.05
N GLN A 91 -2.49 23.26 24.06
CA GLN A 91 -3.19 24.54 24.17
C GLN A 91 -3.08 25.10 25.59
N ASP A 92 -3.50 24.30 26.55
CA ASP A 92 -3.45 24.62 27.97
C ASP A 92 -2.32 23.82 28.64
N ALA A 93 -1.50 24.50 29.45
CA ALA A 93 -0.41 23.86 30.16
C ALA A 93 -0.93 22.78 31.10
N TYR A 94 -0.34 21.58 31.03
CA TYR A 94 -0.61 20.53 32.00
C TYR A 94 0.03 20.89 33.36
N PRO A 95 -0.59 20.50 34.49
CA PRO A 95 0.05 20.66 35.78
C PRO A 95 1.46 20.05 35.81
N MET A 96 2.42 20.77 36.38
CA MET A 96 3.81 20.30 36.42
C MET A 96 3.97 19.00 37.21
N ALA A 97 3.13 18.74 38.22
CA ALA A 97 3.11 17.46 38.93
C ALA A 97 2.82 16.28 37.99
N VAL A 98 1.80 16.40 37.13
CA VAL A 98 1.45 15.40 36.12
C VAL A 98 2.54 15.27 35.06
N THR A 99 3.12 16.39 34.63
CA THR A 99 4.22 16.40 33.65
C THR A 99 5.46 15.69 34.20
N ASN A 100 5.84 15.97 35.46
CA ASN A 100 6.96 15.33 36.13
C ASN A 100 6.72 13.84 36.37
N LEU A 101 5.47 13.43 36.60
CA LEU A 101 5.10 12.02 36.69
C LEU A 101 5.41 11.28 35.37
N TYR A 102 5.00 11.83 34.23
CA TYR A 102 5.33 11.26 32.91
C TYR A 102 6.84 11.14 32.68
N ILE A 103 7.60 12.16 33.08
CA ILE A 103 9.05 12.18 32.92
C ILE A 103 9.70 11.15 33.83
N ALA A 104 9.31 11.10 35.11
CA ALA A 104 9.82 10.10 36.03
C ALA A 104 9.56 8.68 35.52
N THR A 105 8.35 8.40 35.01
CA THR A 105 8.00 7.11 34.41
C THR A 105 8.80 6.82 33.14
N TRP A 106 9.05 7.82 32.29
CA TRP A 106 9.91 7.68 31.13
C TRP A 106 11.35 7.36 31.52
N LEU A 107 11.93 8.08 32.48
CA LEU A 107 13.31 7.86 32.94
C LEU A 107 13.49 6.45 33.51
N LYS A 108 12.53 5.96 34.29
CA LYS A 108 12.52 4.58 34.81
C LYS A 108 12.46 3.52 33.70
N SER A 109 11.96 3.87 32.52
CA SER A 109 11.84 2.94 31.39
C SER A 109 13.02 2.94 30.42
N LEU A 110 13.97 3.87 30.57
CA LEU A 110 15.14 3.95 29.71
C LEU A 110 16.16 2.83 29.94
N PRO A 111 16.45 2.41 31.18
CA PRO A 111 17.40 1.34 31.41
C PRO A 111 16.89 -0.01 30.92
N ARG A 112 17.83 -0.90 30.56
CA ARG A 112 17.51 -2.24 30.06
C ARG A 112 17.15 -3.21 31.19
N ASP A 113 17.83 -3.11 32.33
CA ASP A 113 17.59 -3.93 33.52
C ASP A 113 17.43 -3.02 34.75
N ALA A 114 16.18 -2.83 35.19
CA ALA A 114 15.88 -1.97 36.34
C ALA A 114 16.27 -2.58 37.69
N GLY A 115 16.59 -3.88 37.73
CA GLY A 115 16.97 -4.62 38.95
C GLY A 115 18.46 -4.56 39.26
N ASP A 116 19.30 -4.16 38.31
CA ASP A 116 20.75 -4.04 38.49
C ASP A 116 21.13 -2.83 39.39
N PRO A 117 21.92 -3.02 40.46
CA PRO A 117 22.38 -1.94 41.34
C PRO A 117 23.16 -0.82 40.62
N GLU A 118 23.96 -1.14 39.60
CA GLU A 118 24.69 -0.12 38.84
C GLU A 118 23.74 0.76 38.02
N THR A 119 22.74 0.13 37.40
CA THR A 119 21.65 0.81 36.72
C THR A 119 20.79 1.67 37.65
N ALA A 120 20.50 1.19 38.85
CA ALA A 120 19.80 1.99 39.87
C ALA A 120 20.62 3.24 40.27
N ALA A 121 21.94 3.11 40.41
CA ALA A 121 22.83 4.24 40.67
C ALA A 121 22.85 5.23 39.50
N LEU A 122 22.90 4.76 38.25
CA LEU A 122 22.80 5.59 37.05
C LEU A 122 21.48 6.37 37.01
N LEU A 123 20.35 5.72 37.34
CA LEU A 123 19.04 6.37 37.38
C LEU A 123 19.00 7.48 38.44
N MET A 124 19.49 7.22 39.66
CA MET A 124 19.55 8.21 40.73
C MET A 124 20.46 9.39 40.41
N ASN A 125 21.61 9.13 39.78
CA ASN A 125 22.51 10.18 39.29
C ASN A 125 21.85 10.99 38.18
N CYS A 126 21.16 10.34 37.24
CA CYS A 126 20.41 11.02 36.19
C CYS A 126 19.34 11.96 36.79
N PHE A 127 18.50 11.50 37.73
CA PHE A 127 17.53 12.39 38.40
C PHE A 127 18.17 13.61 39.06
N ARG A 128 19.37 13.46 39.65
CA ARG A 128 20.12 14.54 40.27
C ARG A 128 20.66 15.53 39.23
N ASP A 129 21.18 15.03 38.11
CA ASP A 129 21.82 15.82 37.07
C ASP A 129 20.81 16.60 36.21
N LEU A 130 19.56 16.14 36.12
CA LEU A 130 18.54 16.76 35.26
C LEU A 130 17.89 18.02 35.85
N ASP A 131 17.90 18.26 37.16
CA ASP A 131 17.15 19.37 37.77
C ASP A 131 15.73 19.51 37.17
N THR A 132 14.87 18.50 37.38
CA THR A 132 13.54 18.45 36.76
C THR A 132 12.64 19.65 37.11
N ALA A 133 12.99 20.41 38.15
CA ALA A 133 12.34 21.67 38.50
C ALA A 133 12.59 22.80 37.48
N ALA A 134 13.68 22.74 36.70
CA ALA A 134 13.96 23.67 35.61
C ALA A 134 13.01 23.49 34.40
N LEU A 135 12.30 22.35 34.33
CA LEU A 135 11.34 22.09 33.27
C LEU A 135 10.06 22.89 33.50
N SER A 136 9.59 23.57 32.46
CA SER A 136 8.38 24.37 32.53
C SER A 136 7.70 24.45 31.17
N TRP A 137 6.36 24.43 31.19
CA TRP A 137 5.56 24.84 30.05
C TRP A 137 5.77 26.33 29.80
N ARG A 138 6.26 26.69 28.61
CA ARG A 138 6.47 28.08 28.22
C ARG A 138 5.38 28.50 27.24
N PRO A 139 4.60 29.56 27.53
CA PRO A 139 3.69 30.12 26.56
C PRO A 139 4.49 30.71 25.40
N GLY A 140 4.06 30.44 24.17
CA GLY A 140 4.74 30.87 22.96
C GLY A 140 3.78 31.06 21.81
N ARG A 141 4.32 31.54 20.70
CA ARG A 141 3.62 31.70 19.43
C ARG A 141 4.31 30.81 18.40
N VAL A 142 3.57 29.87 17.83
CA VAL A 142 4.10 28.91 16.85
C VAL A 142 3.56 29.26 15.47
N ASP A 143 4.47 29.48 14.52
CA ASP A 143 4.09 29.65 13.11
C ASP A 143 3.80 28.28 12.48
N LEU A 144 2.56 28.07 12.07
CA LEU A 144 2.07 26.84 11.45
C LEU A 144 2.26 26.82 9.93
N LEU A 145 2.87 27.85 9.35
CA LEU A 145 3.26 27.92 7.94
C LEU A 145 4.76 28.12 7.74
N GLU A 146 5.56 27.93 8.80
CA GLU A 146 7.02 28.04 8.72
C GLU A 146 7.57 27.05 7.68
N GLN A 147 8.33 27.56 6.71
CA GLN A 147 8.88 26.75 5.65
C GLN A 147 10.12 27.38 5.00
N LYS A 148 10.84 26.54 4.25
CA LYS A 148 11.86 26.94 3.27
C LYS A 148 11.40 26.54 1.87
N VAL A 149 12.16 26.94 0.85
CA VAL A 149 11.95 26.49 -0.53
C VAL A 149 13.20 25.75 -1.00
N SER A 150 13.02 24.59 -1.62
CA SER A 150 14.13 23.81 -2.18
C SER A 150 14.74 24.51 -3.40
N PRO A 151 15.96 24.14 -3.84
CA PRO A 151 16.53 24.65 -5.08
C PRO A 151 15.65 24.41 -6.32
N GLY A 152 14.82 23.35 -6.30
CA GLY A 152 13.85 23.05 -7.35
C GLY A 152 12.53 23.82 -7.28
N GLY A 153 12.35 24.70 -6.29
CA GLY A 153 11.14 25.49 -6.11
C GLY A 153 10.02 24.78 -5.33
N THR A 154 10.31 23.66 -4.66
CA THR A 154 9.34 22.94 -3.83
C THR A 154 9.32 23.50 -2.41
N ALA A 155 8.13 23.67 -1.82
CA ALA A 155 7.95 23.96 -0.39
C ALA A 155 8.62 22.91 0.51
N LEU A 156 9.32 23.36 1.55
CA LEU A 156 9.92 22.56 2.61
C LEU A 156 9.39 23.04 3.97
N PRO A 157 8.16 22.63 4.36
CA PRO A 157 7.61 22.95 5.68
C PRO A 157 8.53 22.49 6.82
N ALA A 158 8.58 23.29 7.88
CA ALA A 158 9.31 22.94 9.09
C ALA A 158 8.72 21.65 9.72
N PRO A 159 9.53 20.85 10.45
CA PRO A 159 9.09 19.55 10.95
C PRO A 159 7.81 19.58 11.79
N HIS A 160 7.62 20.61 12.64
CA HIS A 160 6.43 20.74 13.49
C HIS A 160 5.16 21.00 12.69
N VAL A 161 5.24 21.69 11.54
CA VAL A 161 4.08 22.02 10.68
C VAL A 161 3.34 20.76 10.25
N TYR A 162 4.05 19.68 9.92
CA TYR A 162 3.43 18.41 9.52
C TYR A 162 2.53 17.79 10.60
N ARG A 163 2.74 18.12 11.89
CA ARG A 163 1.91 17.60 12.98
C ARG A 163 0.95 18.66 13.52
N LEU A 164 1.43 19.88 13.80
CA LEU A 164 0.67 20.91 14.49
C LEU A 164 -0.37 21.58 13.60
N LEU A 165 -0.06 21.85 12.32
CA LEU A 165 -1.04 22.46 11.42
C LEU A 165 -2.29 21.57 11.25
N PRO A 166 -2.16 20.27 10.91
CA PRO A 166 -3.31 19.37 10.88
C PRO A 166 -4.06 19.29 12.20
N ASP A 167 -3.34 19.30 13.34
CA ASP A 167 -3.93 19.18 14.66
C ASP A 167 -4.82 20.40 14.99
N VAL A 168 -4.33 21.62 14.73
CA VAL A 168 -5.11 22.85 14.92
C VAL A 168 -6.32 22.91 13.98
N LEU A 169 -6.16 22.52 12.72
CA LEU A 169 -7.29 22.49 11.77
C LEU A 169 -8.34 21.45 12.16
N ALA A 170 -7.92 20.27 12.64
CA ALA A 170 -8.83 19.25 13.11
C ALA A 170 -9.64 19.72 14.32
N GLU A 171 -9.03 20.49 15.21
CA GLU A 171 -9.73 21.05 16.37
C GLU A 171 -10.79 22.08 15.96
N ARG A 172 -10.47 22.94 14.99
CA ARG A 172 -11.46 23.88 14.43
C ARG A 172 -12.66 23.14 13.85
N ILE A 173 -12.43 22.07 13.10
CA ILE A 173 -13.51 21.22 12.55
C ILE A 173 -14.28 20.53 13.68
N ALA A 174 -13.63 20.03 14.73
CA ALA A 174 -14.30 19.40 15.86
C ALA A 174 -15.19 20.38 16.66
N ARG A 175 -14.82 21.67 16.69
CA ARG A 175 -15.60 22.75 17.32
C ARG A 175 -16.74 23.27 16.43
N GLN A 176 -16.76 22.90 15.15
CA GLN A 176 -17.87 23.24 14.26
C GLN A 176 -19.15 22.49 14.69
N GLY A 177 -20.32 23.05 14.36
CA GLY A 177 -21.59 22.36 14.54
C GLY A 177 -21.62 21.00 13.81
N ALA A 178 -22.46 20.09 14.29
CA ALA A 178 -22.56 18.74 13.76
C ALA A 178 -22.79 18.72 12.24
N TYR A 179 -22.18 17.76 11.56
CA TYR A 179 -22.52 17.46 10.18
C TYR A 179 -23.95 16.92 10.14
N GLU A 180 -24.83 17.54 9.36
CA GLU A 180 -26.23 17.13 9.23
C GLU A 180 -26.58 16.83 7.78
N HIS A 181 -27.20 15.66 7.55
CA HIS A 181 -27.78 15.33 6.25
C HIS A 181 -28.96 14.37 6.41
N HIS A 182 -30.10 14.71 5.80
CA HIS A 182 -31.36 13.96 5.92
C HIS A 182 -31.77 13.65 7.38
N GLY A 183 -31.59 14.61 8.29
CA GLY A 183 -31.95 14.47 9.70
C GLY A 183 -30.99 13.62 10.54
N GLN A 184 -29.97 13.01 9.92
CA GLN A 184 -28.90 12.34 10.63
C GLN A 184 -27.79 13.35 10.96
N GLN A 185 -27.43 13.44 12.24
CA GLN A 185 -26.32 14.27 12.72
C GLN A 185 -25.12 13.41 13.09
N LEU A 186 -23.93 13.92 12.77
CA LEU A 186 -22.64 13.38 13.18
C LEU A 186 -21.79 14.46 13.85
N SER A 187 -21.35 14.18 15.06
CA SER A 187 -20.42 15.04 15.80
C SER A 187 -19.03 14.44 15.75
N PHE A 188 -18.03 15.26 15.46
CA PHE A 188 -16.64 14.83 15.33
C PHE A 188 -15.82 15.20 16.55
N ARG A 189 -14.94 14.29 16.96
CA ARG A 189 -13.93 14.54 17.99
C ARG A 189 -12.57 14.12 17.46
N GLN A 190 -11.54 14.89 17.83
CA GLN A 190 -10.16 14.58 17.48
C GLN A 190 -9.72 13.26 18.13
N VAL A 191 -8.88 12.53 17.42
CA VAL A 191 -8.23 11.31 17.90
C VAL A 191 -6.78 11.62 18.20
N ALA A 192 -6.29 11.17 19.35
CA ALA A 192 -4.89 11.32 19.74
C ALA A 192 -3.98 10.73 18.64
N GLY A 193 -3.22 11.62 18.01
CA GLY A 193 -2.35 11.28 16.88
C GLY A 193 -1.19 10.39 17.30
N ARG A 194 -0.74 9.53 16.39
CA ARG A 194 0.54 8.83 16.57
C ARG A 194 1.68 9.76 16.13
N THR A 195 2.78 9.77 16.87
CA THR A 195 4.00 10.45 16.39
C THR A 195 4.46 9.82 15.08
N GLY A 196 4.65 10.67 14.07
CA GLY A 196 5.12 10.24 12.75
C GLY A 196 6.55 9.70 12.82
N ALA A 197 6.89 8.78 11.93
CA ALA A 197 8.28 8.39 11.74
C ALA A 197 9.07 9.56 11.13
N ARG A 198 10.15 9.96 11.82
CA ARG A 198 11.24 10.88 11.41
C ARG A 198 10.92 11.80 10.22
N GLY A 199 10.44 13.02 10.47
CA GLY A 199 10.55 14.15 9.53
C GLY A 199 10.03 13.96 8.09
N GLN A 200 9.25 12.90 7.79
CA GLN A 200 8.83 12.54 6.44
C GLN A 200 7.30 12.62 6.27
N GLY A 201 6.69 13.73 6.70
CA GLY A 201 5.28 14.02 6.42
C GLY A 201 4.30 12.91 6.80
N SER A 202 4.59 12.13 7.85
CA SER A 202 3.69 11.10 8.39
C SER A 202 2.91 11.56 9.62
N GLY A 203 3.14 12.81 10.06
CA GLY A 203 2.26 13.51 10.98
C GLY A 203 1.00 13.94 10.24
N GLY A 204 -0.14 13.68 10.84
CA GLY A 204 -1.45 14.17 10.42
C GLY A 204 -2.36 14.19 11.64
N ALA A 205 -3.57 14.70 11.48
CA ALA A 205 -4.62 14.62 12.49
C ALA A 205 -5.76 13.75 11.99
N GLU A 206 -6.43 13.05 12.90
CA GLU A 206 -7.62 12.27 12.61
C GLU A 206 -8.77 12.78 13.48
N LEU A 207 -9.94 12.92 12.87
CA LEU A 207 -11.22 13.13 13.51
C LEU A 207 -12.05 11.87 13.33
N MET A 208 -12.85 11.55 14.33
CA MET A 208 -13.78 10.43 14.31
C MET A 208 -15.15 10.90 14.74
N SER A 209 -16.19 10.51 14.00
CA SER A 209 -17.57 10.77 14.40
C SER A 209 -17.96 9.96 15.63
N ASN A 210 -19.13 10.24 16.21
CA ASN A 210 -19.84 9.27 17.03
C ASN A 210 -20.01 7.92 16.29
N VAL A 211 -20.05 6.83 17.06
CA VAL A 211 -20.19 5.46 16.51
C VAL A 211 -21.59 5.26 15.95
N ILE A 212 -21.65 4.67 14.76
CA ILE A 212 -22.85 4.29 14.01
C ILE A 212 -23.03 2.78 14.12
N GLY A 213 -24.23 2.37 14.56
CA GLY A 213 -24.66 0.97 14.57
C GLY A 213 -25.40 0.61 13.28
N TYR A 214 -25.15 -0.58 12.75
CA TYR A 214 -25.89 -1.13 11.60
C TYR A 214 -26.17 -2.62 11.81
N VAL A 215 -27.43 -3.00 11.60
CA VAL A 215 -27.87 -4.39 11.67
C VAL A 215 -28.09 -4.91 10.24
N PRO A 216 -27.25 -5.81 9.72
CA PRO A 216 -27.42 -6.38 8.39
C PRO A 216 -28.59 -7.36 8.37
N GLY A 217 -29.42 -7.35 7.31
CA GLY A 217 -30.41 -8.42 7.11
C GLY A 217 -29.76 -9.76 6.75
N ARG A 218 -30.34 -10.89 7.20
CA ARG A 218 -29.90 -12.24 6.83
C ARG A 218 -30.56 -12.74 5.54
N ARG A 219 -29.84 -13.58 4.76
CA ARG A 219 -30.47 -14.44 3.74
C ARG A 219 -31.42 -15.40 4.46
N GLY A 220 -32.70 -15.40 4.09
CA GLY A 220 -33.76 -16.23 4.71
C GLY A 220 -34.64 -15.52 5.75
N GLY A 221 -34.41 -14.23 6.02
CA GLY A 221 -35.18 -13.43 6.99
C GLY A 221 -34.52 -13.35 8.37
N GLY A 222 -34.78 -12.25 9.09
CA GLY A 222 -34.22 -11.95 10.41
C GLY A 222 -32.94 -11.10 10.40
N ASP A 223 -32.55 -10.66 11.59
CA ASP A 223 -31.43 -9.73 11.81
C ASP A 223 -30.09 -10.46 12.01
N GLY A 224 -29.05 -9.94 11.36
CA GLY A 224 -27.66 -10.35 11.55
C GLY A 224 -27.04 -9.71 12.79
N LYS A 225 -25.76 -9.97 13.03
CA LYS A 225 -25.03 -9.34 14.14
C LYS A 225 -24.81 -7.85 13.86
N SER A 226 -25.01 -7.01 14.87
CA SER A 226 -24.70 -5.58 14.80
C SER A 226 -23.25 -5.35 14.38
N ALA A 227 -23.07 -4.40 13.47
CA ALA A 227 -21.77 -3.93 13.03
C ALA A 227 -21.61 -2.45 13.41
N TYR A 228 -20.44 -2.08 13.91
CA TYR A 228 -20.15 -0.73 14.38
C TYR A 228 -19.05 -0.07 13.56
N TYR A 229 -19.24 1.20 13.23
CA TYR A 229 -18.32 1.98 12.44
C TYR A 229 -18.48 3.48 12.72
N ALA A 230 -17.53 4.30 12.27
CA ALA A 230 -17.58 5.75 12.37
C ALA A 230 -17.03 6.39 11.10
N ALA A 231 -17.50 7.59 10.77
CA ALA A 231 -16.86 8.42 9.78
C ALA A 231 -15.49 8.90 10.30
N THR A 232 -14.51 9.00 9.42
CA THR A 232 -13.22 9.61 9.75
C THR A 232 -12.88 10.73 8.77
N LEU A 233 -12.25 11.77 9.30
CA LEU A 233 -11.55 12.78 8.51
C LEU A 233 -10.08 12.76 8.89
N ARG A 234 -9.20 12.74 7.90
CA ARG A 234 -7.76 12.85 8.10
C ARG A 234 -7.24 14.10 7.43
N ILE A 235 -6.44 14.85 8.18
CA ILE A 235 -5.85 16.11 7.73
C ILE A 235 -4.34 15.90 7.66
N THR A 236 -3.72 16.22 6.53
CA THR A 236 -2.28 16.05 6.32
C THR A 236 -1.70 17.24 5.58
N VAL A 237 -0.43 17.54 5.85
CA VAL A 237 0.34 18.52 5.07
C VAL A 237 1.15 17.78 4.02
N ARG A 238 1.02 18.20 2.76
CA ARG A 238 1.72 17.65 1.61
C ARG A 238 2.41 18.74 0.82
N THR A 239 3.46 18.36 0.10
CA THR A 239 4.17 19.23 -0.83
C THR A 239 4.00 18.68 -2.23
N VAL A 240 4.06 19.56 -3.22
CA VAL A 240 3.92 19.20 -4.63
C VAL A 240 5.20 19.61 -5.34
N PRO A 241 5.81 18.73 -6.16
CA PRO A 241 7.03 19.06 -6.87
C PRO A 241 6.93 20.39 -7.63
N PHE A 242 7.93 21.25 -7.46
CA PHE A 242 8.03 22.57 -8.09
C PHE A 242 6.97 23.59 -7.66
N SER A 243 6.22 23.32 -6.58
CA SER A 243 5.31 24.29 -5.95
C SER A 243 5.94 24.89 -4.69
N PRO A 244 6.09 26.22 -4.56
CA PRO A 244 6.66 26.85 -3.38
C PRO A 244 5.67 26.93 -2.20
N VAL A 245 4.44 26.45 -2.39
CA VAL A 245 3.37 26.47 -1.39
C VAL A 245 2.95 25.02 -1.05
N PRO A 246 2.85 24.66 0.24
CA PRO A 246 2.36 23.36 0.67
C PRO A 246 0.84 23.29 0.57
N ARG A 247 0.29 22.08 0.59
CA ARG A 247 -1.14 21.81 0.54
C ARG A 247 -1.59 21.11 1.82
N VAL A 248 -2.75 21.48 2.31
CA VAL A 248 -3.48 20.72 3.32
C VAL A 248 -4.43 19.79 2.59
N HIS A 249 -4.28 18.48 2.75
CA HIS A 249 -5.23 17.50 2.24
C HIS A 249 -6.22 17.13 3.33
N VAL A 250 -7.51 17.05 2.97
CA VAL A 250 -8.57 16.50 3.83
C VAL A 250 -9.08 15.23 3.16
N ALA A 251 -9.00 14.11 3.86
CA ALA A 251 -9.42 12.81 3.36
C ALA A 251 -10.53 12.23 4.24
N ALA A 252 -11.65 11.83 3.63
CA ALA A 252 -12.77 11.19 4.31
C ALA A 252 -12.70 9.66 4.17
N GLY A 253 -13.15 8.96 5.21
CA GLY A 253 -13.15 7.50 5.25
C GLY A 253 -14.07 6.92 6.31
N VAL A 254 -13.91 5.62 6.55
CA VAL A 254 -14.67 4.87 7.55
C VAL A 254 -13.72 4.08 8.43
N ARG A 255 -13.90 4.18 9.75
CA ARG A 255 -13.27 3.32 10.74
C ARG A 255 -14.27 2.28 11.21
N ARG A 256 -13.84 1.03 11.32
CA ARG A 256 -14.67 -0.11 11.73
C ARG A 256 -14.23 -0.61 13.08
N PHE A 257 -15.16 -1.15 13.84
CA PHE A 257 -14.89 -1.68 15.17
C PHE A 257 -15.21 -3.17 15.25
N VAL A 258 -14.54 -3.85 16.15
CA VAL A 258 -14.80 -5.27 16.42
C VAL A 258 -16.17 -5.42 17.09
N THR A 259 -16.94 -6.41 16.65
CA THR A 259 -18.15 -6.88 17.34
C THR A 259 -17.86 -8.21 18.03
N GLY A 260 -18.11 -8.31 19.34
CA GLY A 260 -17.88 -9.52 20.14
C GLY A 260 -16.39 -9.74 20.46
N LYS A 261 -15.93 -10.98 20.26
CA LYS A 261 -14.57 -11.39 20.63
C LYS A 261 -13.51 -10.75 19.74
N VAL A 262 -12.49 -10.16 20.36
CA VAL A 262 -11.33 -9.59 19.65
C VAL A 262 -10.37 -10.72 19.25
N TYR A 263 -10.00 -10.73 17.97
CA TYR A 263 -8.95 -11.61 17.46
C TYR A 263 -7.64 -10.82 17.35
N MET A 264 -6.61 -11.22 18.10
CA MET A 264 -5.30 -10.56 18.06
C MET A 264 -4.42 -11.16 16.95
N PRO A 265 -4.01 -10.38 15.95
CA PRO A 265 -3.03 -10.85 14.98
C PRO A 265 -1.66 -11.03 15.65
N TYR A 266 -1.01 -12.18 15.44
CA TYR A 266 0.30 -12.49 16.02
C TYR A 266 1.33 -11.39 15.75
N GLY A 267 2.02 -10.93 16.80
CA GLY A 267 3.04 -9.88 16.74
C GLY A 267 2.52 -8.48 16.43
N LYS A 268 1.20 -8.24 16.46
CA LYS A 268 0.58 -6.95 16.13
C LYS A 268 -0.39 -6.51 17.21
N GLY A 269 -0.19 -5.29 17.72
CA GLY A 269 -1.13 -4.67 18.63
C GLY A 269 -2.40 -4.17 17.92
N VAL A 270 -3.48 -4.04 18.70
CA VAL A 270 -4.79 -3.55 18.26
C VAL A 270 -5.11 -2.24 18.97
N SER A 271 -5.56 -1.24 18.23
CA SER A 271 -5.89 0.07 18.81
C SER A 271 -7.25 0.03 19.52
N ALA A 272 -7.28 0.54 20.75
CA ALA A 272 -8.49 0.83 21.50
C ALA A 272 -8.69 2.35 21.57
N TYR A 273 -9.86 2.81 21.12
CA TYR A 273 -10.26 4.21 21.19
C TYR A 273 -11.01 4.43 22.48
N LEU A 274 -10.48 5.31 23.34
CA LEU A 274 -10.95 5.52 24.69
C LEU A 274 -11.57 6.92 24.81
N LEU A 275 -12.72 6.98 25.49
CA LEU A 275 -13.37 8.22 25.84
C LEU A 275 -13.88 8.11 27.29
N PRO A 276 -13.01 8.41 28.27
CA PRO A 276 -13.35 8.35 29.68
C PRO A 276 -14.20 9.56 30.10
N ASP A 277 -15.03 9.39 31.11
CA ASP A 277 -15.86 10.46 31.67
C ASP A 277 -15.02 11.41 32.54
N ASP A 278 -13.93 10.90 33.14
CA ASP A 278 -12.91 11.65 33.90
C ASP A 278 -11.49 11.44 33.33
N SER A 279 -10.51 12.23 33.78
CA SER A 279 -9.09 12.02 33.41
C SER A 279 -8.59 10.64 33.87
N LEU A 280 -7.85 9.94 33.01
CA LEU A 280 -7.19 8.67 33.36
C LEU A 280 -5.98 8.86 34.30
N VAL A 281 -5.56 10.11 34.53
CA VAL A 281 -4.46 10.45 35.43
C VAL A 281 -4.97 11.40 36.48
N HIS A 282 -4.64 11.13 37.75
CA HIS A 282 -4.98 11.99 38.88
C HIS A 282 -4.46 13.42 38.67
N ASP A 283 -5.28 14.43 38.98
CA ASP A 283 -5.04 15.85 38.70
C ASP A 283 -4.79 16.20 37.22
N GLY A 284 -5.00 15.26 36.30
CA GLY A 284 -4.95 15.50 34.87
C GLY A 284 -6.19 16.28 34.40
N PRO A 285 -6.04 17.16 33.38
CA PRO A 285 -7.18 17.84 32.78
C PRO A 285 -8.08 16.85 32.03
N GLN A 286 -9.37 17.19 31.92
CA GLN A 286 -10.34 16.36 31.21
C GLN A 286 -10.00 16.27 29.70
N PRO A 287 -9.85 15.06 29.15
CA PRO A 287 -9.55 14.87 27.74
C PRO A 287 -10.63 15.45 26.81
N GLN A 288 -10.23 16.32 25.88
CA GLN A 288 -11.11 16.78 24.79
C GLN A 288 -11.13 15.82 23.59
N ARG A 289 -10.19 14.87 23.56
CA ARG A 289 -9.90 13.97 22.44
C ARG A 289 -10.19 12.52 22.78
N PHE A 290 -10.39 11.68 21.76
CA PHE A 290 -10.28 10.23 21.94
C PHE A 290 -8.82 9.89 22.27
N ALA A 291 -8.58 9.32 23.44
CA ALA A 291 -7.29 8.72 23.73
C ALA A 291 -7.15 7.40 22.98
N VAL A 292 -5.91 6.98 22.68
CA VAL A 292 -5.67 5.72 21.96
C VAL A 292 -4.64 4.88 22.68
N ALA A 293 -5.13 3.81 23.31
CA ALA A 293 -4.31 2.74 23.86
C ALA A 293 -4.14 1.61 22.83
N MET A 294 -3.24 0.68 23.11
CA MET A 294 -3.01 -0.51 22.30
C MET A 294 -3.15 -1.74 23.18
N LEU A 295 -3.91 -2.73 22.73
CA LEU A 295 -3.87 -4.09 23.27
C LEU A 295 -2.83 -4.89 22.52
N GLU A 296 -2.13 -5.79 23.19
CA GLU A 296 -1.20 -6.72 22.57
C GLU A 296 -1.26 -8.10 23.20
N TRP A 297 -0.84 -9.08 22.41
CA TRP A 297 -0.70 -10.45 22.85
C TRP A 297 0.78 -10.72 23.12
N LYS A 298 1.14 -10.99 24.37
CA LYS A 298 2.51 -11.29 24.82
C LYS A 298 2.47 -12.44 25.83
N ASN A 299 3.41 -13.38 25.74
CA ASN A 299 3.58 -14.49 26.70
C ASN A 299 2.30 -15.28 27.01
N GLY A 300 1.44 -15.49 26.00
CA GLY A 300 0.21 -16.27 26.15
C GLY A 300 -0.98 -15.52 26.77
N THR A 301 -0.83 -14.24 27.11
CA THR A 301 -1.89 -13.40 27.66
C THR A 301 -2.12 -12.14 26.81
N THR A 302 -3.29 -11.52 26.97
CA THR A 302 -3.53 -10.19 26.41
C THR A 302 -3.28 -9.14 27.48
N ASP A 303 -2.54 -8.10 27.14
CA ASP A 303 -2.33 -6.96 28.02
C ASP A 303 -2.49 -5.63 27.27
N TRP A 304 -2.69 -4.55 28.01
CA TRP A 304 -2.44 -3.21 27.52
C TRP A 304 -0.95 -3.05 27.23
N ARG A 305 -0.59 -2.47 26.09
CA ARG A 305 0.81 -2.16 25.80
C ARG A 305 1.31 -1.15 26.83
N GLN A 306 2.44 -1.45 27.46
CA GLN A 306 2.97 -0.73 28.64
C GLN A 306 2.08 -0.87 29.89
N GLY A 307 1.22 -1.90 29.94
CA GLY A 307 0.21 -2.13 30.97
C GLY A 307 0.66 -2.89 32.20
N GLY A 308 1.59 -3.86 32.05
CA GLY A 308 2.00 -4.80 33.10
C GLY A 308 2.42 -4.18 34.44
N ALA A 309 2.70 -5.02 35.44
CA ALA A 309 2.94 -4.57 36.83
C ALA A 309 4.02 -3.48 36.97
N GLU A 310 5.06 -3.54 36.14
CA GLU A 310 6.14 -2.54 36.06
C GLU A 310 6.02 -1.61 34.84
N GLY A 311 4.94 -1.75 34.07
CA GLY A 311 4.65 -0.99 32.87
C GLY A 311 4.30 0.47 33.17
N MET A 312 4.50 1.33 32.16
CA MET A 312 4.32 2.76 32.33
C MET A 312 2.88 3.18 32.69
N LEU A 313 1.85 2.42 32.29
CA LEU A 313 0.45 2.70 32.64
C LEU A 313 0.18 2.47 34.13
N ALA A 314 0.79 1.43 34.72
CA ALA A 314 0.75 1.19 36.16
C ALA A 314 1.50 2.30 36.91
N GLY A 315 2.67 2.71 36.40
CA GLY A 315 3.51 3.76 37.00
C GLY A 315 2.87 5.15 37.09
N ILE A 316 1.77 5.41 36.38
CA ILE A 316 0.99 6.65 36.46
C ILE A 316 -0.42 6.45 37.01
N SER A 317 -0.70 5.26 37.59
CA SER A 317 -2.01 4.87 38.14
C SER A 317 -3.17 4.93 37.13
N ALA A 318 -2.88 4.93 35.83
CA ALA A 318 -3.91 4.95 34.79
C ALA A 318 -4.51 3.55 34.53
N LEU A 319 -3.77 2.49 34.89
CA LEU A 319 -4.23 1.12 34.72
C LEU A 319 -5.50 0.83 35.52
N ASP A 320 -5.63 1.42 36.72
CA ASP A 320 -6.79 1.22 37.60
C ASP A 320 -8.09 1.76 37.00
N ALA A 321 -7.99 2.76 36.11
CA ALA A 321 -9.10 3.35 35.39
C ALA A 321 -9.44 2.62 34.07
N LEU A 322 -8.61 1.64 33.66
CA LEU A 322 -8.83 0.84 32.45
C LEU A 322 -9.44 -0.52 32.82
N PRO A 323 -10.35 -1.06 32.00
CA PRO A 323 -10.86 -2.40 32.26
C PRO A 323 -9.79 -3.46 32.02
N SER A 324 -9.98 -4.60 32.70
CA SER A 324 -9.19 -5.80 32.47
C SER A 324 -9.20 -6.18 30.97
N PRO A 325 -8.02 -6.36 30.34
CA PRO A 325 -7.90 -6.80 28.94
C PRO A 325 -8.70 -8.07 28.62
N ASP A 326 -8.73 -9.03 29.54
CA ASP A 326 -9.45 -10.30 29.36
C ASP A 326 -10.96 -10.13 29.25
N ARG A 327 -11.53 -9.18 30.01
CA ARG A 327 -12.96 -8.84 29.89
C ARG A 327 -13.23 -8.11 28.59
N LEU A 328 -12.39 -7.13 28.26
CA LEU A 328 -12.53 -6.31 27.05
C LEU A 328 -12.43 -7.14 25.77
N VAL A 329 -11.52 -8.12 25.71
CA VAL A 329 -11.33 -8.98 24.54
C VAL A 329 -12.48 -9.95 24.33
N LYS A 330 -13.16 -10.39 25.38
CA LYS A 330 -14.30 -11.32 25.25
C LYS A 330 -15.54 -10.65 24.67
N GLU A 331 -15.80 -9.40 25.06
CA GLU A 331 -17.06 -8.68 24.79
C GLU A 331 -16.80 -7.21 24.43
N ALA A 332 -16.04 -6.95 23.36
CA ALA A 332 -15.58 -5.59 23.04
C ALA A 332 -16.72 -4.61 22.70
N ASP A 333 -17.81 -5.11 22.13
CA ASP A 333 -18.97 -4.31 21.75
C ASP A 333 -19.77 -3.76 22.93
N HIS A 334 -19.68 -4.40 24.12
CA HIS A 334 -20.37 -3.94 25.33
C HIS A 334 -19.80 -2.63 25.88
N TRP A 335 -18.60 -2.24 25.46
CA TRP A 335 -17.93 -1.02 25.91
C TRP A 335 -18.19 0.20 25.02
N ILE A 336 -18.77 0.00 23.82
CA ILE A 336 -18.97 1.07 22.82
C ILE A 336 -19.90 2.17 23.33
N HIS A 337 -20.95 1.77 24.05
CA HIS A 337 -21.97 2.68 24.57
C HIS A 337 -21.66 3.18 25.99
N GLY A 338 -20.53 2.76 26.58
CA GLY A 338 -20.06 3.18 27.88
C GLY A 338 -20.35 2.16 28.97
N ARG A 339 -19.34 1.93 29.82
CA ARG A 339 -19.40 1.05 31.00
C ARG A 339 -18.34 1.52 31.99
N GLU A 340 -18.67 1.53 33.28
CA GLU A 340 -17.69 1.85 34.34
C GLU A 340 -16.99 3.22 34.11
N GLY A 341 -17.74 4.23 33.64
CA GLY A 341 -17.21 5.59 33.42
C GLY A 341 -16.33 5.76 32.19
N ILE A 342 -16.27 4.77 31.29
CA ILE A 342 -15.47 4.84 30.06
C ILE A 342 -16.18 4.23 28.86
N ARG A 343 -16.06 4.89 27.70
CA ARG A 343 -16.44 4.33 26.39
C ARG A 343 -15.21 3.82 25.67
N ILE A 344 -15.28 2.59 25.17
CA ILE A 344 -14.17 1.94 24.46
C ILE A 344 -14.66 1.32 23.16
N ALA A 345 -13.96 1.60 22.07
CA ALA A 345 -14.18 0.93 20.80
C ALA A 345 -12.88 0.30 20.28
N ILE A 346 -12.88 -1.00 19.99
CA ILE A 346 -11.70 -1.71 19.50
C ILE A 346 -11.66 -1.67 17.97
N GLY A 347 -10.58 -1.13 17.40
CA GLY A 347 -10.44 -0.97 15.96
C GLY A 347 -10.30 -2.32 15.23
N HIS A 348 -11.12 -2.53 14.20
CA HIS A 348 -11.01 -3.70 13.33
C HIS A 348 -9.87 -3.55 12.31
N GLN A 349 -9.00 -4.55 12.19
CA GLN A 349 -7.92 -4.62 11.22
C GLN A 349 -8.19 -5.71 10.16
N ALA A 350 -7.70 -5.53 8.94
CA ALA A 350 -7.88 -6.52 7.86
C ALA A 350 -7.37 -7.93 8.22
N ALA A 351 -6.35 -8.02 9.09
CA ALA A 351 -5.83 -9.29 9.60
C ALA A 351 -6.83 -10.07 10.48
N MET A 352 -7.89 -9.43 10.97
CA MET A 352 -8.95 -10.05 11.76
C MET A 352 -10.04 -10.69 10.89
N GLY A 353 -9.97 -10.53 9.57
CA GLY A 353 -10.93 -11.09 8.62
C GLY A 353 -11.81 -10.03 7.96
N ARG A 354 -12.96 -10.49 7.44
CA ARG A 354 -13.92 -9.62 6.75
C ARG A 354 -14.83 -8.94 7.76
N HIS A 355 -15.13 -7.67 7.50
CA HIS A 355 -16.11 -6.90 8.24
C HIS A 355 -17.32 -6.61 7.36
N THR A 356 -18.53 -6.62 7.93
CA THR A 356 -19.79 -6.46 7.20
C THR A 356 -19.90 -5.09 6.50
N ILE A 357 -19.41 -4.04 7.14
CA ILE A 357 -19.40 -2.68 6.57
C ILE A 357 -18.34 -2.56 5.48
N GLY A 358 -18.72 -2.14 4.28
CA GLY A 358 -17.82 -1.97 3.13
C GLY A 358 -16.87 -0.77 3.26
N THR A 359 -15.81 -0.71 2.45
CA THR A 359 -14.75 0.33 2.50
C THR A 359 -15.17 1.64 1.83
N GLY A 360 -14.55 2.76 2.23
CA GLY A 360 -14.68 4.07 1.57
C GLY A 360 -16.05 4.73 1.74
N LEU A 361 -16.19 5.96 1.22
CA LEU A 361 -17.46 6.71 1.10
C LEU A 361 -17.70 7.00 -0.38
N MET A 362 -18.96 7.06 -0.82
CA MET A 362 -19.28 7.37 -2.23
C MET A 362 -19.04 8.84 -2.57
N PRO A 363 -18.87 9.20 -3.85
CA PRO A 363 -18.49 10.55 -4.27
C PRO A 363 -19.36 11.67 -3.69
N SER A 364 -20.69 11.52 -3.68
CA SER A 364 -21.58 12.58 -3.18
C SER A 364 -21.51 12.72 -1.66
N GLU A 365 -21.50 11.62 -0.90
CA GLU A 365 -21.36 11.66 0.57
C GLU A 365 -19.98 12.17 1.00
N HIS A 366 -18.94 11.74 0.28
CA HIS A 366 -17.57 12.23 0.43
C HIS A 366 -17.47 13.75 0.21
N ARG A 367 -18.03 14.26 -0.89
CA ARG A 367 -18.06 15.70 -1.20
C ARG A 367 -18.72 16.50 -0.07
N ARG A 368 -19.94 16.11 0.34
CA ARG A 368 -20.68 16.83 1.40
C ARG A 368 -19.91 16.91 2.71
N LEU A 369 -19.29 15.80 3.12
CA LEU A 369 -18.54 15.76 4.36
C LEU A 369 -17.27 16.64 4.30
N ILE A 370 -16.58 16.67 3.16
CA ILE A 370 -15.40 17.52 2.97
C ILE A 370 -15.78 19.00 2.86
N GLU A 371 -16.85 19.34 2.14
CA GLU A 371 -17.36 20.72 2.06
C GLU A 371 -17.85 21.22 3.43
N TRP A 372 -18.41 20.36 4.27
CA TRP A 372 -18.72 20.71 5.66
C TRP A 372 -17.45 21.04 6.45
N ALA A 373 -16.40 20.20 6.36
CA ALA A 373 -15.13 20.44 7.03
C ALA A 373 -14.35 21.66 6.48
N GLU A 374 -14.53 21.98 5.20
CA GLU A 374 -13.95 23.15 4.53
C GLU A 374 -14.35 24.46 5.23
N GLN A 375 -15.58 24.54 5.74
CA GLN A 375 -16.11 25.74 6.39
C GLN A 375 -15.30 26.13 7.64
N ALA A 376 -14.75 25.18 8.39
CA ALA A 376 -13.95 25.45 9.60
C ALA A 376 -12.48 25.81 9.32
N ILE A 377 -11.95 25.50 8.14
CA ILE A 377 -10.56 25.83 7.78
C ILE A 377 -10.46 27.16 7.02
N ALA A 378 -11.57 27.64 6.47
CA ALA A 378 -11.69 29.00 5.99
C ALA A 378 -11.67 30.00 7.18
N PRO A 379 -11.16 31.24 6.97
CA PRO A 379 -10.63 31.76 5.71
C PRO A 379 -9.11 31.63 5.53
N GLU A 380 -8.37 31.07 6.49
CA GLU A 380 -6.90 30.95 6.39
C GLU A 380 -6.45 29.99 5.28
N PHE A 381 -7.31 29.04 4.91
CA PHE A 381 -7.09 28.14 3.80
C PHE A 381 -8.21 28.24 2.77
N VAL A 382 -7.83 28.28 1.50
CA VAL A 382 -8.74 28.30 0.35
C VAL A 382 -8.60 27.03 -0.46
N SER A 383 -9.69 26.56 -1.06
CA SER A 383 -9.67 25.42 -1.97
C SER A 383 -8.63 25.60 -3.07
N VAL A 384 -7.84 24.56 -3.34
CA VAL A 384 -7.01 24.50 -4.57
C VAL A 384 -7.93 24.66 -5.78
N PRO A 385 -7.54 25.43 -6.80
CA PRO A 385 -8.32 25.57 -8.02
C PRO A 385 -8.71 24.22 -8.63
N LYS A 386 -9.91 24.16 -9.21
CA LYS A 386 -10.38 22.96 -9.90
C LYS A 386 -9.38 22.54 -10.98
N LEU A 387 -9.16 21.24 -11.11
CA LEU A 387 -8.33 20.70 -12.17
C LEU A 387 -9.14 20.67 -13.47
N GLU A 388 -8.56 21.16 -14.55
CA GLU A 388 -9.18 21.21 -15.86
C GLU A 388 -8.82 19.98 -16.67
N ARG A 389 -9.74 19.50 -17.50
CA ARG A 389 -9.44 18.42 -18.43
C ARG A 389 -8.37 18.85 -19.45
N SER A 390 -7.38 18.01 -19.64
CA SER A 390 -6.34 18.20 -20.65
C SER A 390 -6.90 18.19 -22.07
N ALA A 391 -6.31 19.01 -22.96
CA ALA A 391 -6.63 18.98 -24.39
C ALA A 391 -6.19 17.67 -25.07
N TYR A 392 -5.21 16.99 -24.49
CA TYR A 392 -4.67 15.70 -24.93
C TYR A 392 -5.36 14.48 -24.31
N ALA A 393 -6.49 14.65 -23.61
CA ALA A 393 -7.19 13.59 -22.88
C ALA A 393 -7.89 12.52 -23.76
N ARG A 394 -7.51 12.37 -25.02
CA ARG A 394 -8.02 11.31 -25.90
C ARG A 394 -7.52 9.94 -25.39
N PRO A 395 -8.36 8.88 -25.43
CA PRO A 395 -7.91 7.54 -25.12
C PRO A 395 -6.91 7.03 -26.17
N PRO A 396 -6.14 5.96 -25.86
CA PRO A 396 -5.30 5.30 -26.88
C PRO A 396 -6.17 4.67 -27.99
N LYS A 397 -5.54 4.37 -29.13
CA LYS A 397 -6.19 3.66 -30.23
C LYS A 397 -6.55 2.25 -29.78
N LYS A 398 -7.77 1.82 -30.12
CA LYS A 398 -8.24 0.47 -29.84
C LYS A 398 -7.64 -0.53 -30.82
N GLN A 399 -7.05 -1.58 -30.27
CA GLN A 399 -6.58 -2.77 -30.98
C GLN A 399 -7.65 -3.86 -31.01
N LEU A 400 -8.55 -3.89 -30.01
CA LEU A 400 -9.65 -4.85 -29.95
C LEU A 400 -10.99 -4.20 -30.32
N LYS A 401 -11.84 -4.95 -31.00
CA LYS A 401 -13.23 -4.56 -31.29
C LYS A 401 -14.10 -4.73 -30.04
N LYS A 402 -14.95 -3.74 -29.76
CA LYS A 402 -15.91 -3.79 -28.66
C LYS A 402 -16.91 -4.91 -28.92
N LEU A 403 -17.10 -5.80 -27.95
CA LEU A 403 -18.18 -6.79 -28.03
C LEU A 403 -19.54 -6.10 -27.84
N PRO A 404 -20.52 -6.35 -28.73
CA PRO A 404 -21.91 -5.94 -28.51
C PRO A 404 -22.42 -6.44 -27.15
N SER A 405 -23.11 -5.56 -26.43
CA SER A 405 -23.77 -5.92 -25.18
C SER A 405 -24.96 -6.83 -25.47
N ILE A 406 -25.14 -7.86 -24.66
CA ILE A 406 -26.31 -8.74 -24.73
C ILE A 406 -27.42 -8.08 -23.90
N PRO A 407 -28.56 -7.69 -24.51
CA PRO A 407 -29.72 -7.17 -23.77
C PRO A 407 -30.22 -8.16 -22.71
N LYS A 408 -30.72 -7.67 -21.57
CA LYS A 408 -31.26 -8.54 -20.50
C LYS A 408 -32.49 -9.33 -20.94
N ASN A 409 -33.31 -8.77 -21.83
CA ASN A 409 -34.53 -9.39 -22.36
C ASN A 409 -34.28 -9.89 -23.79
N MET A 410 -33.19 -10.62 -23.99
CA MET A 410 -32.74 -11.03 -25.32
C MET A 410 -33.69 -12.04 -25.99
N GLU A 411 -34.44 -12.79 -25.19
CA GLU A 411 -35.47 -13.73 -25.66
C GLU A 411 -36.75 -13.03 -26.12
N GLU A 412 -36.99 -11.79 -25.68
CA GLU A 412 -38.15 -10.97 -26.06
C GLU A 412 -37.88 -10.10 -27.30
N LYS A 413 -36.63 -10.08 -27.78
CA LYS A 413 -36.26 -9.37 -29.01
C LYS A 413 -36.63 -10.16 -30.25
N ASP A 414 -36.84 -9.43 -31.34
CA ASP A 414 -37.05 -10.02 -32.66
C ASP A 414 -35.89 -10.99 -33.02
N PRO A 415 -36.18 -12.20 -33.54
CA PRO A 415 -35.17 -13.21 -33.84
C PRO A 415 -34.07 -12.72 -34.80
N GLU A 416 -34.39 -11.84 -35.75
CA GLU A 416 -33.40 -11.29 -36.68
C GLU A 416 -32.45 -10.32 -35.97
N GLU A 417 -32.99 -9.41 -35.15
CA GLU A 417 -32.16 -8.49 -34.35
C GLU A 417 -31.24 -9.24 -33.38
N ARG A 418 -31.76 -10.33 -32.79
CA ARG A 418 -30.98 -11.25 -31.95
C ARG A 418 -29.84 -11.91 -32.72
N ALA A 419 -30.11 -12.46 -33.91
CA ALA A 419 -29.10 -13.09 -34.75
C ALA A 419 -28.00 -12.08 -35.11
N VAL A 420 -28.36 -10.87 -35.54
CA VAL A 420 -27.40 -9.82 -35.89
C VAL A 420 -26.48 -9.45 -34.71
N ILE A 421 -27.01 -9.32 -33.50
CA ILE A 421 -26.20 -9.01 -32.31
C ILE A 421 -25.21 -10.15 -32.00
N LEU A 422 -25.66 -11.40 -32.09
CA LEU A 422 -24.84 -12.58 -31.83
C LEU A 422 -23.76 -12.76 -32.90
N ASP A 423 -24.11 -12.66 -34.19
CA ASP A 423 -23.19 -12.74 -35.32
C ASP A 423 -22.10 -11.66 -35.23
N GLN A 424 -22.50 -10.42 -34.95
CA GLN A 424 -21.57 -9.32 -34.79
C GLN A 424 -20.64 -9.51 -33.58
N ARG A 425 -21.16 -10.12 -32.51
CA ARG A 425 -20.38 -10.44 -31.32
C ARG A 425 -19.38 -11.55 -31.59
N GLU A 426 -19.78 -12.60 -32.31
CA GLU A 426 -18.92 -13.69 -32.73
C GLU A 426 -17.80 -13.18 -33.65
N LEU A 427 -18.13 -12.37 -34.66
CA LEU A 427 -17.15 -11.76 -35.55
C LEU A 427 -16.14 -10.89 -34.79
N ASN A 428 -16.60 -10.07 -33.84
CA ASN A 428 -15.71 -9.25 -33.02
C ASN A 428 -14.86 -10.10 -32.07
N ALA A 429 -15.40 -11.19 -31.52
CA ALA A 429 -14.66 -12.11 -30.67
C ALA A 429 -13.57 -12.85 -31.46
N ALA A 430 -13.88 -13.35 -32.66
CA ALA A 430 -12.95 -14.02 -33.56
C ALA A 430 -11.80 -13.09 -33.97
N HIS A 431 -12.11 -11.83 -34.33
CA HIS A 431 -11.08 -10.83 -34.61
C HIS A 431 -10.18 -10.55 -33.40
N ASN A 432 -10.77 -10.37 -32.21
CA ASN A 432 -10.00 -10.12 -31.00
C ASN A 432 -9.08 -11.30 -30.64
N ALA A 433 -9.60 -12.51 -30.77
CA ALA A 433 -8.84 -13.75 -30.58
C ALA A 433 -7.66 -13.84 -31.55
N GLN A 434 -7.88 -13.53 -32.84
CA GLN A 434 -6.82 -13.49 -33.85
C GLN A 434 -5.70 -12.50 -33.49
N VAL A 435 -6.05 -11.29 -33.07
CA VAL A 435 -5.09 -10.27 -32.63
C VAL A 435 -4.27 -10.79 -31.45
N LEU A 436 -4.90 -11.44 -30.46
CA LEU A 436 -4.22 -12.00 -29.31
C LEU A 436 -3.28 -13.16 -29.69
N ARG A 437 -3.73 -14.09 -30.55
CA ARG A 437 -2.89 -15.20 -31.04
C ARG A 437 -1.67 -14.71 -31.81
N THR A 438 -1.86 -13.73 -32.70
CA THR A 438 -0.75 -13.11 -33.46
C THR A 438 0.30 -12.52 -32.51
N ARG A 439 -0.14 -11.73 -31.53
CA ARG A 439 0.76 -11.09 -30.55
C ARG A 439 1.44 -12.09 -29.63
N LEU A 440 0.76 -13.17 -29.31
CA LEU A 440 1.33 -14.26 -28.53
C LEU A 440 2.37 -15.04 -29.34
N ALA A 441 2.10 -15.36 -30.60
CA ALA A 441 3.06 -16.02 -31.49
C ALA A 441 4.32 -15.17 -31.70
N GLU A 442 4.17 -13.85 -31.87
CA GLU A 442 5.31 -12.91 -31.90
C GLU A 442 6.15 -13.03 -30.62
N ALA A 443 5.52 -12.92 -29.44
CA ALA A 443 6.20 -12.98 -28.16
C ALA A 443 6.88 -14.33 -27.87
N LEU A 444 6.37 -15.42 -28.45
CA LEU A 444 6.95 -16.76 -28.39
C LEU A 444 7.95 -17.03 -29.51
N GLU A 445 8.21 -16.05 -30.38
CA GLU A 445 9.10 -16.16 -31.54
C GLU A 445 8.72 -17.27 -32.53
N GLY A 446 7.42 -17.55 -32.67
CA GLY A 446 6.89 -18.62 -33.53
C GLY A 446 6.95 -20.01 -32.90
N GLU A 447 7.40 -20.14 -31.65
CA GLU A 447 7.25 -21.40 -30.90
C GLU A 447 5.81 -21.60 -30.43
N ASP A 448 5.46 -22.88 -30.23
CA ASP A 448 4.14 -23.26 -29.72
C ASP A 448 3.94 -22.84 -28.26
N LEU A 449 2.71 -22.48 -27.91
CA LEU A 449 2.36 -22.28 -26.51
C LEU A 449 2.03 -23.63 -25.86
N THR A 450 2.99 -24.19 -25.12
CA THR A 450 2.76 -25.40 -24.32
C THR A 450 2.57 -25.06 -22.85
N ALA A 451 1.38 -25.32 -22.33
CA ALA A 451 0.97 -25.09 -20.95
C ALA A 451 0.57 -26.39 -20.24
N VAL A 452 0.72 -26.41 -18.92
CA VAL A 452 0.36 -27.53 -18.05
C VAL A 452 -0.70 -27.08 -17.07
N VAL A 453 -1.73 -27.88 -16.84
CA VAL A 453 -2.72 -27.66 -15.78
C VAL A 453 -2.53 -28.75 -14.73
N LEU A 454 -2.08 -28.36 -13.55
CA LEU A 454 -2.04 -29.21 -12.37
C LEU A 454 -3.35 -29.05 -11.61
N HIS A 455 -4.29 -29.97 -11.82
CA HIS A 455 -5.65 -29.89 -11.27
C HIS A 455 -5.87 -30.89 -10.13
N GLN A 456 -6.76 -30.55 -9.21
CA GLN A 456 -7.33 -31.43 -8.20
C GLN A 456 -8.73 -31.90 -8.61
N ASN A 457 -9.46 -31.07 -9.39
CA ASN A 457 -10.80 -31.36 -9.86
C ASN A 457 -10.90 -31.17 -11.39
N ASP A 458 -11.57 -32.11 -12.04
CA ASP A 458 -11.89 -32.07 -13.47
C ASP A 458 -12.66 -30.82 -13.89
N ALA A 459 -13.52 -30.28 -13.01
CA ALA A 459 -14.25 -29.05 -13.29
C ALA A 459 -13.32 -27.84 -13.56
N ILE A 460 -12.21 -27.71 -12.81
CA ILE A 460 -11.24 -26.63 -13.04
C ILE A 460 -10.45 -26.88 -14.33
N ARG A 461 -10.06 -28.13 -14.62
CA ARG A 461 -9.47 -28.51 -15.92
C ARG A 461 -10.37 -28.05 -17.07
N ASP A 462 -11.66 -28.38 -16.99
CA ASP A 462 -12.62 -28.08 -18.05
C ASP A 462 -12.85 -26.56 -18.19
N GLN A 463 -12.88 -25.81 -17.08
CA GLN A 463 -12.91 -24.34 -17.12
C GLN A 463 -11.65 -23.74 -17.75
N MET A 464 -10.47 -24.32 -17.52
CA MET A 464 -9.23 -23.88 -18.16
C MET A 464 -9.24 -24.12 -19.67
N ILE A 465 -9.78 -25.26 -20.12
CA ILE A 465 -9.99 -25.57 -21.54
C ILE A 465 -10.98 -24.55 -22.16
N ALA A 466 -12.15 -24.38 -21.55
CA ALA A 466 -13.17 -23.45 -22.03
C ALA A 466 -12.67 -22.00 -22.09
N ALA A 467 -11.85 -21.58 -21.12
CA ALA A 467 -11.25 -20.26 -21.10
C ALA A 467 -10.20 -20.07 -22.22
N ALA A 468 -9.41 -21.09 -22.55
CA ALA A 468 -8.51 -21.05 -23.70
C ALA A 468 -9.30 -20.90 -25.01
N GLU A 469 -10.35 -21.71 -25.17
CA GLU A 469 -11.19 -21.73 -26.37
C GLU A 469 -11.96 -20.43 -26.57
N THR A 470 -12.45 -19.83 -25.50
CA THR A 470 -13.17 -18.55 -25.56
C THR A 470 -12.21 -17.38 -25.71
N GLY A 471 -11.13 -17.35 -24.92
CA GLY A 471 -10.21 -16.21 -24.85
C GLY A 471 -9.30 -16.07 -26.07
N LEU A 472 -8.82 -17.20 -26.60
CA LEU A 472 -7.96 -17.26 -27.80
C LEU A 472 -8.73 -17.74 -29.03
N GLY A 473 -10.05 -17.92 -28.94
CA GLY A 473 -10.90 -18.33 -30.07
C GLY A 473 -10.47 -19.67 -30.68
N LEU A 474 -10.21 -20.68 -29.86
CA LEU A 474 -9.61 -21.95 -30.28
C LEU A 474 -10.60 -23.10 -30.51
N ALA A 475 -11.89 -22.95 -30.14
CA ALA A 475 -12.87 -24.04 -30.22
C ALA A 475 -12.93 -24.73 -31.60
N GLY A 476 -12.94 -23.95 -32.68
CA GLY A 476 -12.95 -24.45 -34.07
C GLY A 476 -11.58 -24.93 -34.59
N HIS A 477 -10.52 -24.81 -33.79
CA HIS A 477 -9.14 -25.14 -34.16
C HIS A 477 -8.63 -26.41 -33.46
N ARG A 478 -9.49 -27.14 -32.73
CA ARG A 478 -9.11 -28.34 -32.00
C ARG A 478 -8.72 -29.47 -32.98
N ARG A 479 -7.51 -30.01 -32.84
CA ARG A 479 -6.97 -31.10 -33.68
C ARG A 479 -6.83 -32.40 -32.93
N GLU A 480 -6.43 -32.33 -31.68
CA GLU A 480 -6.23 -33.48 -30.83
C GLU A 480 -6.92 -33.28 -29.48
N GLN A 481 -7.60 -34.34 -29.03
CA GLN A 481 -8.13 -34.46 -27.69
C GLN A 481 -7.83 -35.88 -27.20
N GLY A 482 -6.91 -35.98 -26.25
CA GLY A 482 -6.62 -37.19 -25.48
C GLY A 482 -7.22 -37.11 -24.08
N PRO A 483 -6.99 -38.14 -23.23
CA PRO A 483 -7.45 -38.12 -21.83
C PRO A 483 -6.85 -36.95 -21.04
N ASP A 484 -5.62 -36.57 -21.35
CA ASP A 484 -4.86 -35.56 -20.60
C ASP A 484 -4.21 -34.47 -21.48
N THR A 485 -4.56 -34.40 -22.77
CA THR A 485 -3.92 -33.51 -23.74
C THR A 485 -4.96 -32.88 -24.67
N TRP A 486 -4.81 -31.57 -24.90
CA TRP A 486 -5.59 -30.81 -25.90
C TRP A 486 -4.63 -30.03 -26.78
N VAL A 487 -4.80 -30.16 -28.10
CA VAL A 487 -4.02 -29.43 -29.10
C VAL A 487 -4.95 -28.64 -30.00
N TRP A 488 -4.68 -27.35 -30.13
CA TRP A 488 -5.36 -26.45 -31.06
C TRP A 488 -4.35 -25.90 -32.06
N GLU A 489 -4.68 -25.95 -33.35
CA GLU A 489 -3.88 -25.42 -34.44
C GLU A 489 -4.65 -24.32 -35.17
N ALA A 490 -4.30 -23.07 -34.86
CA ALA A 490 -4.71 -21.90 -35.63
C ALA A 490 -3.61 -21.51 -36.62
N GLU A 491 -3.94 -20.71 -37.62
CA GLU A 491 -2.96 -20.22 -38.61
C GLU A 491 -1.76 -19.53 -37.95
N GLU A 492 -2.00 -18.78 -36.87
CA GLU A 492 -0.97 -17.97 -36.23
C GLU A 492 -0.18 -18.71 -35.13
N LEU A 493 -0.78 -19.74 -34.51
CA LEU A 493 -0.26 -20.33 -33.27
C LEU A 493 -0.81 -21.73 -33.03
N THR A 494 0.07 -22.64 -32.62
CA THR A 494 -0.33 -23.91 -31.99
C THR A 494 -0.32 -23.76 -30.46
N VAL A 495 -1.41 -24.19 -29.82
CA VAL A 495 -1.53 -24.21 -28.36
C VAL A 495 -1.69 -25.65 -27.91
N ARG A 496 -0.89 -26.06 -26.92
CA ARG A 496 -0.98 -27.38 -26.28
C ARG A 496 -1.24 -27.21 -24.80
N LEU A 497 -2.25 -27.90 -24.29
CA LEU A 497 -2.57 -27.96 -22.87
C LEU A 497 -2.46 -29.41 -22.40
N HIS A 498 -1.66 -29.64 -21.38
CA HIS A 498 -1.53 -30.95 -20.74
C HIS A 498 -2.08 -30.88 -19.32
N ALA A 499 -3.15 -31.63 -19.04
CA ALA A 499 -3.71 -31.73 -17.70
C ALA A 499 -3.03 -32.87 -16.94
N ARG A 500 -2.69 -32.65 -15.67
CA ARG A 500 -2.19 -33.69 -14.77
C ARG A 500 -2.80 -33.51 -13.38
N PRO A 501 -3.10 -34.58 -12.65
CA PRO A 501 -3.45 -34.48 -11.25
C PRO A 501 -2.31 -33.82 -10.46
N LEU A 502 -2.62 -32.83 -9.63
CA LEU A 502 -1.65 -32.17 -8.74
C LEU A 502 -1.17 -33.15 -7.66
N GLY A 503 -2.07 -33.97 -7.12
CA GLY A 503 -1.76 -35.01 -6.14
C GLY A 503 -0.97 -34.51 -4.92
N ALA A 504 0.01 -35.31 -4.47
CA ALA A 504 0.83 -35.01 -3.29
C ALA A 504 1.64 -33.71 -3.41
N LEU A 505 1.90 -33.20 -4.63
CA LEU A 505 2.60 -31.93 -4.85
C LEU A 505 1.79 -30.73 -4.36
N GLY A 506 0.47 -30.87 -4.19
CA GLY A 506 -0.43 -29.84 -3.66
C GLY A 506 -0.71 -29.95 -2.16
N ALA A 507 -0.27 -31.02 -1.50
CA ALA A 507 -0.59 -31.28 -0.09
C ALA A 507 0.00 -30.21 0.86
N PRO A 508 -0.56 -29.99 2.06
CA PRO A 508 0.04 -29.09 3.04
C PRO A 508 1.52 -29.41 3.36
N LEU A 509 2.33 -28.39 3.66
CA LEU A 509 3.70 -28.56 4.15
C LEU A 509 3.70 -29.13 5.57
N GLY A 510 4.69 -29.97 5.90
CA GLY A 510 4.83 -30.59 7.23
C GLY A 510 4.00 -31.88 7.43
N GLY A 511 3.31 -32.37 6.40
CA GLY A 511 2.50 -33.58 6.47
C GLY A 511 1.30 -33.39 7.41
N ASP A 512 1.20 -34.23 8.44
CA ASP A 512 0.10 -34.19 9.42
C ASP A 512 0.24 -33.06 10.46
N GLY A 513 1.43 -32.45 10.55
CA GLY A 513 1.75 -31.38 11.51
C GLY A 513 2.00 -30.03 10.86
N VAL A 514 1.77 -28.95 11.62
CA VAL A 514 2.22 -27.61 11.21
C VAL A 514 3.72 -27.50 11.53
N PRO A 515 4.60 -27.23 10.54
CA PRO A 515 6.03 -27.13 10.80
C PRO A 515 6.34 -25.93 11.69
N ARG A 516 7.30 -26.07 12.61
CA ARG A 516 7.78 -24.96 13.45
C ARG A 516 8.55 -23.95 12.61
N ARG A 517 8.53 -22.69 13.06
CA ARG A 517 9.30 -21.62 12.41
C ARG A 517 10.80 -21.94 12.50
N GLY A 518 11.55 -21.60 11.45
CA GLY A 518 12.99 -21.87 11.35
C GLY A 518 13.26 -23.10 10.49
N GLN A 519 14.25 -23.89 10.88
CA GLN A 519 14.79 -24.99 10.07
C GLN A 519 13.73 -26.02 9.62
N GLU A 520 12.73 -26.34 10.45
CA GLU A 520 11.69 -27.32 10.08
C GLU A 520 10.82 -26.84 8.92
N HIS A 521 10.37 -25.58 8.97
CA HIS A 521 9.60 -24.97 7.90
C HIS A 521 10.45 -24.78 6.63
N ASP A 522 11.72 -24.39 6.79
CA ASP A 522 12.64 -24.23 5.66
C ASP A 522 12.90 -25.58 4.97
N ARG A 523 13.09 -26.66 5.74
CA ARG A 523 13.22 -28.02 5.22
C ARG A 523 11.95 -28.47 4.50
N ALA A 524 10.77 -28.22 5.07
CA ALA A 524 9.50 -28.58 4.45
C ALA A 524 9.28 -27.84 3.10
N ILE A 525 9.68 -26.58 3.02
CA ILE A 525 9.69 -25.81 1.77
C ILE A 525 10.65 -26.43 0.76
N GLU A 526 11.88 -26.74 1.16
CA GLU A 526 12.92 -27.27 0.26
C GLU A 526 12.56 -28.67 -0.24
N GLU A 527 12.08 -29.56 0.63
CA GLU A 527 11.56 -30.88 0.25
C GLU A 527 10.45 -30.78 -0.79
N ARG A 528 9.46 -29.88 -0.59
CA ARG A 528 8.38 -29.68 -1.55
C ARG A 528 8.90 -29.08 -2.86
N ARG A 529 9.80 -28.11 -2.78
CA ARG A 529 10.43 -27.48 -3.96
C ARG A 529 11.15 -28.51 -4.82
N ILE A 530 12.03 -29.32 -4.23
CA ILE A 530 12.78 -30.38 -4.93
C ILE A 530 11.81 -31.37 -5.58
N GLY A 531 10.80 -31.83 -4.84
CA GLY A 531 9.79 -32.75 -5.36
C GLY A 531 9.05 -32.19 -6.57
N VAL A 532 8.65 -30.91 -6.52
CA VAL A 532 8.00 -30.22 -7.64
C VAL A 532 8.97 -30.03 -8.81
N ALA A 533 10.23 -29.64 -8.56
CA ALA A 533 11.24 -29.44 -9.60
C ALA A 533 11.53 -30.74 -10.37
N LEU A 534 11.66 -31.87 -9.66
CA LEU A 534 11.85 -33.19 -10.27
C LEU A 534 10.63 -33.60 -11.11
N ALA A 535 9.42 -33.47 -10.56
CA ALA A 535 8.19 -33.82 -11.27
C ALA A 535 8.00 -32.97 -12.53
N MET A 536 8.22 -31.65 -12.44
CA MET A 536 8.09 -30.74 -13.56
C MET A 536 9.19 -30.93 -14.60
N SER A 537 10.42 -31.24 -14.20
CA SER A 537 11.50 -31.55 -15.13
C SER A 537 11.24 -32.85 -15.89
N ALA A 538 10.73 -33.88 -15.22
CA ALA A 538 10.28 -35.12 -15.86
C ALA A 538 9.13 -34.85 -16.84
N LEU A 539 8.16 -34.02 -16.44
CA LEU A 539 7.06 -33.61 -17.30
C LEU A 539 7.57 -32.86 -18.53
N ARG A 540 8.51 -31.93 -18.41
CA ARG A 540 9.09 -31.20 -19.55
C ARG A 540 9.88 -32.08 -20.51
N LYS A 541 10.44 -33.20 -20.04
CA LYS A 541 11.03 -34.21 -20.94
C LYS A 541 9.97 -34.91 -21.78
N ALA A 542 8.81 -35.22 -21.18
CA ALA A 542 7.67 -35.83 -21.88
C ALA A 542 6.88 -34.81 -22.73
N VAL A 543 6.92 -33.53 -22.35
CA VAL A 543 6.21 -32.42 -22.96
C VAL A 543 7.22 -31.30 -23.26
N PRO A 544 8.02 -31.43 -24.34
CA PRO A 544 8.99 -30.42 -24.72
C PRO A 544 8.34 -29.05 -24.94
N GLY A 545 9.06 -27.98 -24.59
CA GLY A 545 8.60 -26.61 -24.78
C GLY A 545 7.61 -26.10 -23.72
N ALA A 546 7.17 -26.93 -22.75
CA ALA A 546 6.32 -26.45 -21.66
C ALA A 546 7.00 -25.32 -20.86
N ARG A 547 6.29 -24.19 -20.75
CA ARG A 547 6.81 -22.93 -20.18
C ARG A 547 5.87 -22.27 -19.17
N LEU A 548 4.60 -22.66 -19.11
CA LEU A 548 3.60 -22.13 -18.18
C LEU A 548 2.87 -23.28 -17.46
N ALA A 549 2.69 -23.14 -16.15
CA ALA A 549 1.89 -24.05 -15.33
C ALA A 549 0.74 -23.29 -14.64
N PHE A 550 -0.48 -23.78 -14.84
CA PHE A 550 -1.66 -23.41 -14.06
C PHE A 550 -1.83 -24.41 -12.92
N VAL A 551 -1.87 -23.91 -11.68
CA VAL A 551 -1.89 -24.77 -10.48
C VAL A 551 -3.17 -24.53 -9.70
N GLU A 552 -4.00 -25.55 -9.57
CA GLU A 552 -5.19 -25.54 -8.73
C GLU A 552 -4.80 -25.74 -7.25
N LEU A 553 -4.90 -24.70 -6.45
CA LEU A 553 -4.52 -24.73 -5.04
C LEU A 553 -5.48 -23.90 -4.18
N ASP A 554 -5.74 -24.37 -2.97
CA ASP A 554 -6.58 -23.67 -2.01
C ASP A 554 -6.15 -22.21 -1.80
N GLY A 555 -7.15 -21.36 -1.53
CA GLY A 555 -6.90 -19.95 -1.24
C GLY A 555 -6.24 -19.75 0.13
N GLN A 556 -5.77 -18.52 0.37
CA GLN A 556 -5.20 -18.10 1.66
C GLN A 556 -6.10 -18.44 2.87
N ASP A 557 -7.41 -18.56 2.65
CA ASP A 557 -8.42 -18.82 3.66
C ASP A 557 -8.27 -20.22 4.29
N ALA A 558 -7.83 -21.23 3.50
CA ALA A 558 -7.52 -22.57 4.00
C ALA A 558 -6.27 -22.61 4.90
N PHE A 559 -5.36 -21.64 4.72
CA PHE A 559 -4.07 -21.56 5.41
C PHE A 559 -3.98 -20.40 6.41
N ARG A 560 -5.12 -19.92 6.94
CA ARG A 560 -5.09 -18.82 7.92
C ARG A 560 -4.54 -19.26 9.29
N HIS A 561 -4.15 -18.27 10.08
CA HIS A 561 -3.79 -18.44 11.50
C HIS A 561 -2.63 -19.44 11.70
N ALA A 562 -2.80 -20.42 12.59
CA ALA A 562 -1.79 -21.42 12.92
C ALA A 562 -1.35 -22.26 11.70
N LYS A 563 -2.17 -22.37 10.66
CA LYS A 563 -1.90 -23.16 9.45
C LYS A 563 -1.11 -22.41 8.38
N ARG A 564 -0.71 -21.15 8.61
CA ARG A 564 -0.01 -20.34 7.59
C ARG A 564 1.29 -20.97 7.07
N ARG A 565 1.99 -21.71 7.92
CA ARG A 565 3.24 -22.41 7.57
C ARG A 565 3.02 -23.74 6.83
N THR A 566 1.77 -24.13 6.60
CA THR A 566 1.46 -25.32 5.81
C THR A 566 1.12 -24.99 4.36
N ASP A 567 1.08 -23.71 3.97
CA ASP A 567 0.75 -23.28 2.60
C ASP A 567 1.89 -23.67 1.62
N PRO A 568 1.67 -24.61 0.68
CA PRO A 568 2.71 -25.08 -0.23
C PRO A 568 2.93 -24.17 -1.44
N LYS A 569 2.13 -23.10 -1.60
CA LYS A 569 2.11 -22.25 -2.81
C LYS A 569 3.49 -21.76 -3.22
N HIS A 570 4.29 -21.26 -2.27
CA HIS A 570 5.60 -20.71 -2.59
C HIS A 570 6.61 -21.79 -2.96
N ALA A 571 6.59 -22.94 -2.29
CA ALA A 571 7.46 -24.07 -2.64
C ALA A 571 7.14 -24.63 -4.03
N ILE A 572 5.86 -24.70 -4.40
CA ILE A 572 5.44 -25.09 -5.76
C ILE A 572 5.95 -24.09 -6.79
N ARG A 573 5.80 -22.78 -6.56
CA ARG A 573 6.31 -21.74 -7.46
C ARG A 573 7.83 -21.84 -7.64
N LEU A 574 8.58 -22.06 -6.56
CA LEU A 574 10.03 -22.27 -6.61
C LEU A 574 10.40 -23.49 -7.45
N GLY A 575 9.80 -24.66 -7.17
CA GLY A 575 10.12 -25.89 -7.89
C GLY A 575 9.76 -25.82 -9.38
N CYS A 576 8.64 -25.16 -9.73
CA CYS A 576 8.31 -24.91 -11.13
C CYS A 576 9.34 -23.99 -11.81
N ALA A 577 9.82 -22.95 -11.12
CA ALA A 577 10.81 -22.04 -11.65
C ALA A 577 12.18 -22.72 -11.84
N ASP A 578 12.61 -23.60 -10.93
CA ASP A 578 13.82 -24.43 -11.09
C ASP A 578 13.70 -25.34 -12.32
N ALA A 579 12.49 -25.86 -12.57
CA ALA A 579 12.19 -26.62 -13.78
C ALA A 579 12.00 -25.74 -15.03
N GLY A 580 12.12 -24.42 -14.94
CA GLY A 580 12.06 -23.47 -16.05
C GLY A 580 10.66 -22.99 -16.45
N LEU A 581 9.63 -23.20 -15.62
CA LEU A 581 8.26 -22.78 -15.86
C LEU A 581 7.87 -21.55 -15.04
N VAL A 582 7.02 -20.69 -15.61
CA VAL A 582 6.27 -19.68 -14.85
C VAL A 582 4.94 -20.27 -14.36
N THR A 583 4.41 -19.76 -13.25
CA THR A 583 3.23 -20.31 -12.58
C THR A 583 2.10 -19.30 -12.37
N GLN A 584 0.88 -19.74 -12.63
CA GLN A 584 -0.33 -19.04 -12.24
C GLN A 584 -1.24 -19.94 -11.40
N PHE A 585 -1.68 -19.44 -10.24
CA PHE A 585 -2.53 -20.19 -9.32
C PHE A 585 -4.00 -19.88 -9.54
N ILE A 586 -4.83 -20.91 -9.46
CA ILE A 586 -6.29 -20.83 -9.49
C ILE A 586 -6.85 -21.57 -8.28
N ARG A 587 -7.94 -21.05 -7.69
CA ARG A 587 -8.59 -21.70 -6.55
C ARG A 587 -9.53 -22.82 -7.02
N PRO A 588 -9.80 -23.84 -6.19
CA PRO A 588 -10.88 -24.79 -6.44
C PRO A 588 -12.27 -24.13 -6.55
N LEU A 589 -13.29 -24.93 -6.82
CA LEU A 589 -14.68 -24.50 -6.68
C LEU A 589 -14.97 -24.13 -5.22
N ASP A 590 -15.80 -23.11 -5.01
CA ASP A 590 -16.24 -22.75 -3.67
C ASP A 590 -17.28 -23.80 -3.21
N PRO A 591 -16.98 -24.59 -2.16
CA PRO A 591 -17.89 -25.65 -1.71
C PRO A 591 -19.17 -25.10 -1.06
N ASP A 592 -19.16 -23.84 -0.63
CA ASP A 592 -20.28 -23.20 0.07
C ASP A 592 -21.24 -22.46 -0.89
N ALA A 593 -20.89 -22.37 -2.18
CA ALA A 593 -21.70 -21.72 -3.20
C ALA A 593 -22.58 -22.72 -3.98
N GLU A 594 -23.71 -22.24 -4.49
CA GLU A 594 -24.55 -23.04 -5.40
C GLU A 594 -23.76 -23.46 -6.65
N ALA A 595 -24.00 -24.68 -7.14
CA ALA A 595 -23.16 -25.30 -8.18
C ALA A 595 -22.97 -24.42 -9.43
N ASP A 596 -24.05 -23.83 -9.94
CA ASP A 596 -24.01 -22.96 -11.13
C ASP A 596 -23.26 -21.64 -10.86
N GLU A 597 -23.41 -21.06 -9.66
CA GLU A 597 -22.72 -19.84 -9.25
C GLU A 597 -21.21 -20.11 -9.09
N ALA A 598 -20.86 -21.22 -8.44
CA ALA A 598 -19.48 -21.66 -8.26
C ALA A 598 -18.79 -21.91 -9.61
N LEU A 599 -19.49 -22.54 -10.56
CA LEU A 599 -18.96 -22.82 -11.89
C LEU A 599 -18.79 -21.53 -12.72
N ALA A 600 -19.76 -20.61 -12.66
CA ALA A 600 -19.66 -19.32 -13.33
C ALA A 600 -18.49 -18.48 -12.78
N ASP A 601 -18.28 -18.43 -11.47
CA ASP A 601 -17.13 -17.78 -10.85
C ASP A 601 -15.81 -18.46 -11.27
N ALA A 602 -15.78 -19.79 -11.29
CA ALA A 602 -14.61 -20.55 -11.76
C ALA A 602 -14.24 -20.22 -13.21
N GLY A 603 -15.20 -20.10 -14.12
CA GLY A 603 -14.96 -19.69 -15.51
C GLY A 603 -14.39 -18.27 -15.62
N LEU A 604 -14.88 -17.33 -14.81
CA LEU A 604 -14.32 -15.98 -14.73
C LEU A 604 -12.87 -15.99 -14.21
N ARG A 605 -12.58 -16.83 -13.21
CA ARG A 605 -11.24 -17.01 -12.66
C ARG A 605 -10.29 -17.69 -13.64
N ALA A 606 -10.74 -18.70 -14.39
CA ALA A 606 -9.96 -19.35 -15.43
C ALA A 606 -9.59 -18.37 -16.55
N THR A 607 -10.53 -17.54 -16.98
CA THR A 607 -10.27 -16.46 -17.96
C THR A 607 -9.23 -15.46 -17.44
N ALA A 608 -9.33 -15.06 -16.17
CA ALA A 608 -8.35 -14.18 -15.54
C ALA A 608 -6.97 -14.86 -15.38
N ALA A 609 -6.94 -16.15 -15.04
CA ALA A 609 -5.73 -16.94 -14.94
C ALA A 609 -5.00 -17.01 -16.29
N TRP A 610 -5.71 -17.25 -17.39
CA TRP A 610 -5.12 -17.18 -18.73
C TRP A 610 -4.54 -15.80 -19.06
N SER A 611 -5.28 -14.72 -18.81
CA SER A 611 -4.78 -13.34 -19.04
C SER A 611 -3.49 -13.05 -18.26
N ASP A 612 -3.38 -13.54 -17.01
CA ASP A 612 -2.15 -13.44 -16.23
C ASP A 612 -1.06 -14.41 -16.70
N GLY A 613 -1.40 -15.64 -17.07
CA GLY A 613 -0.45 -16.60 -17.63
C GLY A 613 0.22 -16.09 -18.90
N LEU A 614 -0.55 -15.51 -19.82
CA LEU A 614 -0.03 -14.84 -21.02
C LEU A 614 0.83 -13.61 -20.69
N ARG A 615 0.63 -12.95 -19.54
CA ARG A 615 1.57 -11.92 -19.04
C ARG A 615 2.95 -12.45 -18.86
N GLN A 616 3.02 -13.62 -18.23
CA GLN A 616 4.24 -14.16 -17.69
C GLN A 616 5.15 -14.62 -18.83
N THR A 617 4.59 -14.90 -20.01
CA THR A 617 5.35 -15.13 -21.26
C THR A 617 5.93 -13.84 -21.87
N GLY A 618 5.54 -12.67 -21.38
CA GLY A 618 5.96 -11.36 -21.90
C GLY A 618 5.06 -10.80 -23.01
N MET A 619 3.97 -11.48 -23.37
CA MET A 619 2.99 -11.01 -24.35
C MET A 619 2.13 -9.88 -23.76
N ARG A 620 2.07 -8.72 -24.42
CA ARG A 620 1.19 -7.61 -24.03
C ARG A 620 0.68 -6.78 -25.20
N LEU A 621 -0.57 -6.31 -25.10
CA LEU A 621 -1.11 -5.27 -25.97
C LEU A 621 -0.73 -3.89 -25.45
N VAL A 622 0.47 -3.43 -25.82
CA VAL A 622 0.96 -2.08 -25.46
C VAL A 622 -0.01 -1.00 -25.99
N PRO A 623 -0.48 -0.06 -25.14
CA PRO A 623 -1.39 1.00 -25.58
C PRO A 623 -0.79 1.87 -26.68
N GLN A 624 -1.50 1.97 -27.81
CA GLN A 624 -1.09 2.78 -28.95
C GLN A 624 -1.53 4.23 -28.77
N HIS A 625 -0.58 5.14 -28.55
CA HIS A 625 -0.92 6.53 -28.25
C HIS A 625 -1.49 7.29 -29.45
N THR A 626 -2.21 8.37 -29.18
CA THR A 626 -2.90 9.20 -30.19
C THR A 626 -2.27 10.58 -30.43
N LEU A 627 -1.09 10.82 -29.85
CA LEU A 627 -0.44 12.15 -29.82
C LEU A 627 0.37 12.50 -31.08
N GLY A 628 0.65 11.52 -31.95
CA GLY A 628 1.47 11.70 -33.14
C GLY A 628 2.96 11.84 -32.87
N ASP A 629 3.75 11.68 -33.93
CA ASP A 629 5.21 11.50 -33.84
C ASP A 629 5.97 12.80 -33.56
N THR A 630 5.33 13.95 -33.80
CA THR A 630 5.88 15.29 -33.51
C THR A 630 5.97 15.56 -32.01
N LEU A 631 4.96 15.10 -31.24
CA LEU A 631 4.92 15.30 -29.79
C LEU A 631 5.62 14.17 -29.04
N ILE A 632 5.43 12.93 -29.51
CA ILE A 632 5.98 11.73 -28.89
C ILE A 632 6.74 10.92 -29.95
N PRO A 633 8.04 10.66 -29.80
CA PRO A 633 8.80 9.91 -30.80
C PRO A 633 8.23 8.51 -31.08
N ALA A 634 8.12 8.12 -32.36
CA ALA A 634 7.56 6.82 -32.76
C ALA A 634 8.30 5.61 -32.15
N ASN A 635 9.63 5.69 -32.03
CA ASN A 635 10.48 4.63 -31.49
C ASN A 635 10.85 4.89 -30.01
N LEU A 636 9.85 5.20 -29.19
CA LEU A 636 10.03 5.45 -27.76
C LEU A 636 10.13 4.17 -26.92
N ASN A 637 11.29 3.93 -26.32
CA ASN A 637 11.43 2.99 -25.21
C ASN A 637 10.68 3.51 -23.98
N GLN A 638 10.04 2.61 -23.26
CA GLN A 638 9.53 2.88 -21.91
C GLN A 638 10.30 1.99 -20.95
N VAL A 639 10.84 2.54 -19.85
CA VAL A 639 11.54 1.77 -18.81
C VAL A 639 11.01 2.13 -17.43
N ALA A 640 10.73 1.11 -16.61
CA ALA A 640 10.38 1.27 -15.21
C ALA A 640 11.47 0.67 -14.32
N PHE A 641 11.83 1.39 -13.26
CA PHE A 641 12.61 0.84 -12.16
C PHE A 641 11.68 0.43 -11.04
N HIS A 642 11.88 -0.76 -10.49
CA HIS A 642 11.12 -1.28 -9.36
C HIS A 642 12.06 -1.93 -8.36
N LEU A 643 11.71 -1.84 -7.09
CA LEU A 643 12.48 -2.43 -6.02
C LEU A 643 11.76 -3.64 -5.44
N VAL A 644 12.27 -4.82 -5.76
CA VAL A 644 11.76 -6.08 -5.20
C VAL A 644 12.29 -6.24 -3.78
N GLU A 645 11.43 -6.01 -2.78
CA GLU A 645 11.74 -6.13 -1.35
C GLU A 645 10.90 -7.22 -0.66
N ARG A 646 11.55 -8.15 0.06
CA ARG A 646 10.91 -9.06 1.02
C ARG A 646 11.47 -8.84 2.42
N ARG A 647 10.59 -8.91 3.43
CA ARG A 647 10.92 -8.77 4.85
C ARG A 647 11.12 -10.15 5.50
N LEU A 648 11.83 -10.19 6.64
CA LEU A 648 12.02 -11.42 7.45
C LEU A 648 10.71 -12.05 7.93
N ASP A 649 9.67 -11.25 8.16
CA ASP A 649 8.32 -11.74 8.52
C ASP A 649 7.50 -12.18 7.29
N GLY A 650 8.12 -12.17 6.12
CA GLY A 650 7.61 -12.72 4.88
C GLY A 650 7.43 -14.24 4.97
N PRO A 651 6.72 -14.82 3.99
CA PRO A 651 6.37 -16.24 4.01
C PRO A 651 7.57 -17.18 3.99
N MET A 652 8.72 -16.73 3.47
CA MET A 652 9.97 -17.52 3.40
C MET A 652 10.92 -17.26 4.59
N GLY A 653 10.55 -16.38 5.53
CA GLY A 653 11.47 -16.00 6.63
C GLY A 653 12.70 -15.18 6.22
N LYS A 654 12.92 -14.96 4.91
CA LYS A 654 14.16 -14.43 4.33
C LYS A 654 13.94 -13.06 3.69
N GLN A 655 14.95 -12.19 3.81
CA GLN A 655 14.92 -10.87 3.16
C GLN A 655 15.35 -10.97 1.70
N GLN A 656 14.80 -10.08 0.88
CA GLN A 656 15.25 -9.87 -0.49
C GLN A 656 15.35 -8.38 -0.74
N PHE A 657 16.41 -7.97 -1.44
CA PHE A 657 16.58 -6.63 -1.97
C PHE A 657 17.15 -6.76 -3.39
N THR A 658 16.28 -6.63 -4.40
CA THR A 658 16.70 -6.78 -5.80
C THR A 658 16.15 -5.63 -6.64
N PRO A 659 16.99 -4.66 -7.04
CA PRO A 659 16.62 -3.68 -8.04
C PRO A 659 16.39 -4.36 -9.40
N ILE A 660 15.27 -4.05 -10.04
CA ILE A 660 14.94 -4.52 -11.39
C ILE A 660 14.58 -3.37 -12.31
N ALA A 661 14.73 -3.60 -13.62
CA ALA A 661 14.21 -2.74 -14.66
C ALA A 661 13.35 -3.56 -15.63
N VAL A 662 12.17 -3.04 -15.97
CA VAL A 662 11.28 -3.60 -17.00
C VAL A 662 11.25 -2.62 -18.17
N LEU A 663 11.31 -3.14 -19.40
CA LEU A 663 11.47 -2.38 -20.63
C LEU A 663 10.44 -2.81 -21.67
N ILE A 664 9.69 -1.84 -22.19
CA ILE A 664 8.94 -1.97 -23.45
C ILE A 664 9.77 -1.27 -24.51
N ARG A 665 10.24 -2.04 -25.50
CA ARG A 665 11.06 -1.56 -26.61
C ARG A 665 10.27 -1.67 -27.91
N PRO A 666 10.10 -0.59 -28.68
CA PRO A 666 9.50 -0.67 -30.02
C PRO A 666 10.22 -1.68 -30.91
N GLY A 667 9.47 -2.53 -31.58
CA GLY A 667 10.00 -3.62 -32.41
C GLY A 667 10.50 -4.85 -31.65
N ALA A 668 10.60 -4.82 -30.31
CA ALA A 668 10.81 -6.03 -29.54
C ALA A 668 9.53 -6.88 -29.55
N LYS A 669 9.72 -8.21 -29.64
CA LYS A 669 8.63 -9.18 -29.73
C LYS A 669 7.87 -9.38 -28.41
N CYS A 670 8.51 -9.06 -27.28
CA CYS A 670 7.93 -9.21 -25.94
C CYS A 670 8.42 -8.12 -24.99
N VAL A 671 7.80 -8.04 -23.81
CA VAL A 671 8.30 -7.24 -22.70
C VAL A 671 9.64 -7.80 -22.23
N LEU A 672 10.60 -6.91 -21.99
CA LEU A 672 11.94 -7.26 -21.54
C LEU A 672 12.14 -6.87 -20.07
N GLY A 673 13.07 -7.52 -19.41
CA GLY A 673 13.43 -7.26 -18.03
C GLY A 673 14.91 -7.52 -17.76
N LYS A 674 15.41 -6.99 -16.64
CA LYS A 674 16.70 -7.38 -16.06
C LYS A 674 16.79 -7.00 -14.58
N SER A 675 17.58 -7.74 -13.81
CA SER A 675 17.99 -7.38 -12.45
C SER A 675 19.34 -6.66 -12.43
N ALA A 676 19.76 -6.21 -11.25
CA ALA A 676 21.09 -5.61 -11.05
C ALA A 676 22.26 -6.55 -11.42
N ASP A 677 22.07 -7.86 -11.27
CA ASP A 677 23.09 -8.88 -11.52
C ASP A 677 23.15 -9.31 -13.00
N MET A 678 22.14 -8.94 -13.79
CA MET A 678 22.08 -9.24 -15.22
C MET A 678 22.81 -8.20 -16.07
N GLN A 679 23.54 -8.68 -17.08
CA GLN A 679 24.24 -7.83 -18.04
C GLN A 679 23.35 -7.45 -19.24
N ALA A 680 22.52 -8.38 -19.69
CA ALA A 680 21.65 -8.25 -20.86
C ALA A 680 20.18 -8.01 -20.47
N TRP A 681 19.41 -7.49 -21.43
CA TRP A 681 17.95 -7.49 -21.37
C TRP A 681 17.46 -8.88 -21.76
N VAL A 682 16.65 -9.51 -20.91
CA VAL A 682 16.08 -10.84 -21.15
C VAL A 682 14.56 -10.75 -21.31
N PRO A 683 13.89 -11.76 -21.89
CA PRO A 683 12.42 -11.83 -21.86
C PRO A 683 11.88 -11.74 -20.44
N TYR A 684 10.70 -11.14 -20.27
CA TYR A 684 10.10 -10.93 -18.95
C TYR A 684 9.94 -12.25 -18.15
N SER A 685 9.64 -13.38 -18.81
CA SER A 685 9.60 -14.70 -18.19
C SER A 685 10.92 -15.10 -17.50
N GLU A 686 12.05 -14.79 -18.13
CA GLU A 686 13.38 -15.09 -17.59
C GLU A 686 13.71 -14.19 -16.39
N LEU A 687 13.31 -12.91 -16.44
CA LEU A 687 13.40 -12.04 -15.27
C LEU A 687 12.59 -12.62 -14.10
N LEU A 688 11.33 -13.02 -14.31
CA LEU A 688 10.49 -13.58 -13.25
C LEU A 688 11.12 -14.82 -12.61
N LYS A 689 11.65 -15.75 -13.43
CA LYS A 689 12.35 -16.94 -12.93
C LYS A 689 13.67 -16.63 -12.23
N SER A 690 14.36 -15.55 -12.58
CA SER A 690 15.58 -15.14 -11.85
C SER A 690 15.29 -14.57 -10.46
N LEU A 691 14.06 -14.09 -10.22
CA LEU A 691 13.66 -13.53 -8.93
C LEU A 691 13.32 -14.61 -7.90
N THR A 692 13.06 -15.82 -8.37
CA THR A 692 13.00 -17.04 -7.56
C THR A 692 14.42 -17.58 -7.42
N GLY A 693 15.11 -17.29 -6.32
CA GLY A 693 16.54 -17.62 -6.25
C GLY A 693 17.30 -16.96 -5.09
N ARG A 694 18.58 -17.33 -4.99
CA ARG A 694 19.54 -16.77 -4.05
C ARG A 694 19.65 -15.25 -4.26
N VAL A 695 19.37 -14.49 -3.21
CA VAL A 695 19.67 -13.05 -3.17
C VAL A 695 20.64 -12.85 -2.04
N GLU A 696 21.85 -12.41 -2.35
CA GLU A 696 22.76 -11.96 -1.31
C GLU A 696 22.14 -10.76 -0.60
N GLY A 697 21.77 -10.96 0.65
CA GLY A 697 21.16 -9.92 1.47
C GLY A 697 22.17 -8.81 1.71
N ARG A 698 22.05 -7.68 0.99
CA ARG A 698 22.77 -6.46 1.36
C ARG A 698 22.13 -5.86 2.60
N LYS A 699 22.87 -5.82 3.70
CA LYS A 699 22.32 -5.47 5.02
C LYS A 699 22.21 -3.95 5.24
N ASN A 700 23.08 -3.14 4.62
CA ASN A 700 23.13 -1.70 4.90
C ASN A 700 22.29 -0.87 3.90
N SER A 701 21.53 0.10 4.42
CA SER A 701 20.77 1.06 3.60
C SER A 701 21.65 1.90 2.67
N ALA A 702 22.91 2.19 3.06
CA ALA A 702 23.86 2.90 2.21
C ALA A 702 24.27 2.05 1.00
N GLU A 703 24.67 0.81 1.23
CA GLU A 703 25.00 -0.17 0.17
C GLU A 703 23.82 -0.41 -0.78
N GLN A 704 22.61 -0.54 -0.23
CA GLN A 704 21.39 -0.69 -1.01
C GLN A 704 21.12 0.53 -1.90
N SER A 705 21.39 1.74 -1.40
CA SER A 705 21.22 2.98 -2.18
C SER A 705 22.30 3.12 -3.26
N ALA A 706 23.55 2.78 -2.94
CA ALA A 706 24.66 2.75 -3.90
C ALA A 706 24.40 1.71 -5.02
N LEU A 707 23.92 0.51 -4.67
CA LEU A 707 23.52 -0.50 -5.65
C LEU A 707 22.44 0.02 -6.60
N MET A 708 21.38 0.62 -6.04
CA MET A 708 20.30 1.21 -6.83
C MET A 708 20.83 2.28 -7.79
N ALA A 709 21.68 3.18 -7.30
CA ALA A 709 22.24 4.25 -8.12
C ALA A 709 23.15 3.71 -9.24
N ALA A 710 24.02 2.74 -8.94
CA ALA A 710 24.87 2.08 -9.93
C ALA A 710 24.04 1.36 -11.00
N PHE A 711 22.99 0.64 -10.58
CA PHE A 711 22.08 -0.05 -11.47
C PHE A 711 21.32 0.90 -12.41
N VAL A 712 20.76 1.99 -11.87
CA VAL A 712 20.10 3.03 -12.67
C VAL A 712 21.07 3.65 -13.66
N LYS A 713 22.26 4.08 -13.19
CA LYS A 713 23.29 4.68 -14.05
C LYS A 713 23.69 3.78 -15.21
N LYS A 714 24.01 2.51 -14.93
CA LYS A 714 24.37 1.51 -15.95
C LYS A 714 23.24 1.28 -16.95
N THR A 715 22.00 1.22 -16.46
CA THR A 715 20.82 0.97 -17.31
C THR A 715 20.51 2.17 -18.21
N LEU A 716 20.57 3.40 -17.70
CA LEU A 716 20.37 4.60 -18.52
C LEU A 716 21.48 4.76 -19.57
N ALA A 717 22.72 4.41 -19.23
CA ALA A 717 23.83 4.44 -20.18
C ALA A 717 23.61 3.52 -21.40
N GLN A 718 22.95 2.37 -21.22
CA GLN A 718 22.58 1.45 -22.31
C GLN A 718 21.46 1.99 -23.21
N LEU A 719 20.64 2.93 -22.72
CA LEU A 719 19.46 3.46 -23.43
C LEU A 719 19.68 4.87 -23.99
N ARG A 720 20.81 5.52 -23.67
CA ARG A 720 21.09 6.95 -23.92
C ARG A 720 21.02 7.40 -25.39
N SER A 721 21.18 6.47 -26.34
CA SER A 721 21.21 6.73 -27.79
C SER A 721 19.84 6.60 -28.46
N THR A 722 18.79 6.27 -27.71
CA THR A 722 17.44 6.03 -28.23
C THR A 722 16.41 6.83 -27.45
N PRO A 723 15.29 7.27 -28.06
CA PRO A 723 14.20 7.92 -27.34
C PRO A 723 13.73 7.02 -26.20
N THR A 724 13.82 7.51 -24.97
CA THR A 724 13.51 6.71 -23.78
C THR A 724 12.77 7.54 -22.75
N LEU A 725 11.64 7.00 -22.28
CA LEU A 725 10.90 7.50 -21.14
C LEU A 725 11.13 6.59 -19.94
N VAL A 726 11.67 7.16 -18.87
CA VAL A 726 11.80 6.52 -17.57
C VAL A 726 10.56 6.84 -16.73
N LEU A 727 9.89 5.80 -16.23
CA LEU A 727 8.82 5.93 -15.25
C LEU A 727 9.31 5.45 -13.89
N ALA A 728 9.11 6.26 -12.87
CA ALA A 728 9.49 5.92 -11.50
C ALA A 728 8.32 6.15 -10.54
N HIS A 729 7.89 5.09 -9.86
CA HIS A 729 6.91 5.20 -8.79
C HIS A 729 7.60 5.67 -7.51
N ALA A 730 7.26 6.87 -7.04
CA ALA A 730 7.97 7.52 -5.94
C ALA A 730 7.91 6.70 -4.66
N GLN A 731 6.72 6.22 -4.28
CA GLN A 731 6.49 5.43 -3.07
C GLN A 731 7.28 4.12 -3.03
N ASP A 732 7.65 3.61 -4.21
CA ASP A 732 8.43 2.38 -4.36
C ASP A 732 9.94 2.63 -4.17
N VAL A 733 10.55 3.44 -5.03
CA VAL A 733 12.03 3.52 -5.12
C VAL A 733 12.66 4.67 -4.33
N ARG A 734 11.93 5.70 -3.89
CA ARG A 734 12.54 6.93 -3.30
C ARG A 734 13.31 6.71 -2.00
N LYS A 735 13.08 5.58 -1.33
CA LYS A 735 13.80 5.20 -0.10
C LYS A 735 15.28 4.88 -0.40
N ARG A 736 15.55 4.37 -1.60
CA ARG A 736 16.89 4.01 -2.10
C ARG A 736 17.39 4.92 -3.22
N TRP A 737 16.49 5.73 -3.77
CA TRP A 737 16.80 6.78 -4.72
C TRP A 737 16.22 8.13 -4.24
N PRO A 738 16.85 8.79 -3.24
CA PRO A 738 16.28 9.95 -2.56
C PRO A 738 15.97 11.16 -3.46
N TRP A 739 16.61 11.27 -4.62
CA TRP A 739 16.30 12.32 -5.62
C TRP A 739 14.81 12.36 -6.02
N LEU A 740 14.09 11.23 -5.95
CA LEU A 740 12.66 11.16 -6.25
C LEU A 740 11.73 11.75 -5.17
N ARG A 741 12.30 12.22 -4.04
CA ARG A 741 11.56 12.97 -3.03
C ARG A 741 11.35 14.41 -3.49
N ASN A 742 10.29 15.05 -3.00
CA ASN A 742 9.89 16.39 -3.47
C ASN A 742 10.95 17.47 -3.19
N ASP A 743 11.77 17.29 -2.14
CA ASP A 743 12.89 18.16 -1.76
C ASP A 743 14.11 18.02 -2.67
N GLY A 744 14.29 16.86 -3.32
CA GLY A 744 15.43 16.56 -4.19
C GLY A 744 15.19 16.82 -5.68
N LEU A 745 13.95 17.03 -6.12
CA LEU A 745 13.63 17.23 -7.54
C LEU A 745 13.99 18.63 -8.01
N GLU A 746 14.70 18.70 -9.14
CA GLU A 746 14.92 19.93 -9.92
C GLU A 746 14.55 19.65 -11.38
N ARG A 747 13.95 20.63 -12.05
CA ARG A 747 13.50 20.48 -13.44
C ARG A 747 14.66 20.12 -14.35
N ASP A 748 14.47 19.08 -15.16
CA ASP A 748 15.39 18.63 -16.20
C ASP A 748 16.80 18.24 -15.67
N ARG A 749 16.90 17.93 -14.37
CA ARG A 749 18.12 17.50 -13.69
C ARG A 749 17.90 16.19 -12.94
N LEU A 750 18.90 15.32 -13.02
CA LEU A 750 18.91 14.01 -12.38
C LEU A 750 20.02 13.94 -11.33
N GLY A 751 19.68 13.44 -10.14
CA GLY A 751 20.64 13.10 -9.09
C GLY A 751 20.79 11.57 -8.94
N LEU A 752 22.04 11.10 -8.86
CA LEU A 752 22.40 9.70 -8.60
C LEU A 752 23.52 9.66 -7.55
N ASP A 753 23.48 8.67 -6.66
CA ASP A 753 24.60 8.27 -5.78
C ASP A 753 25.19 9.37 -4.87
N GLY A 754 24.36 10.30 -4.38
CA GLY A 754 24.85 11.46 -3.60
C GLY A 754 25.77 12.41 -4.37
N GLY A 755 25.98 12.18 -5.67
CA GLY A 755 26.71 13.06 -6.57
C GLY A 755 25.92 14.32 -6.93
N PRO A 756 26.57 15.28 -7.62
CA PRO A 756 25.93 16.54 -7.98
C PRO A 756 24.75 16.32 -8.93
N LEU A 757 23.71 17.13 -8.81
CA LEU A 757 22.61 17.15 -9.78
C LEU A 757 23.10 17.62 -11.15
N GLN A 758 22.84 16.82 -12.18
CA GLN A 758 23.29 17.07 -13.54
C GLN A 758 22.10 17.20 -14.50
N ARG A 759 22.23 18.03 -15.54
CA ARG A 759 21.21 18.13 -16.60
C ARG A 759 20.98 16.75 -17.23
N ILE A 760 19.72 16.40 -17.47
CA ILE A 760 19.34 15.09 -18.03
C ILE A 760 20.05 14.77 -19.36
N GLY A 761 20.30 15.80 -20.18
CA GLY A 761 21.03 15.67 -21.44
C GLY A 761 22.45 15.12 -21.31
N LEU A 762 23.09 15.21 -20.13
CA LEU A 762 24.40 14.62 -19.87
C LEU A 762 24.34 13.09 -19.68
N TYR A 763 23.21 12.57 -19.21
CA TYR A 763 22.96 11.13 -19.14
C TYR A 763 22.50 10.57 -20.50
N GLY A 764 21.81 11.39 -21.29
CA GLY A 764 21.46 11.12 -22.68
C GLY A 764 20.54 12.18 -23.27
N LYS A 765 20.81 12.60 -24.51
CA LYS A 765 20.05 13.65 -25.23
C LYS A 765 18.62 13.24 -25.62
N GLN A 766 18.23 12.00 -25.31
CA GLN A 766 16.94 11.43 -25.69
C GLN A 766 16.16 10.86 -24.49
N LEU A 767 16.65 11.11 -23.27
CA LEU A 767 16.06 10.61 -22.03
C LEU A 767 15.01 11.59 -21.48
N ARG A 768 13.86 11.08 -21.07
CA ARG A 768 12.83 11.79 -20.30
C ARG A 768 12.52 11.03 -19.03
N ILE A 769 12.09 11.72 -17.97
CA ILE A 769 11.72 11.08 -16.70
C ILE A 769 10.38 11.64 -16.23
N VAL A 770 9.43 10.74 -15.96
CA VAL A 770 8.17 11.06 -15.29
C VAL A 770 8.13 10.30 -13.95
N ARG A 771 8.06 11.05 -12.86
CA ARG A 771 7.81 10.54 -11.51
C ARG A 771 6.30 10.41 -11.30
N ILE A 772 5.89 9.31 -10.69
CA ILE A 772 4.49 8.99 -10.42
C ILE A 772 4.28 8.87 -8.91
N ALA A 773 3.20 9.46 -8.40
CA ALA A 773 2.75 9.27 -7.03
C ALA A 773 1.25 8.96 -6.97
N ASP A 774 0.86 7.99 -6.15
CA ASP A 774 -0.53 7.59 -5.92
C ASP A 774 -1.10 8.11 -4.59
N GLY A 775 -2.37 7.80 -4.32
CA GLY A 775 -3.08 8.21 -3.10
C GLY A 775 -2.63 7.50 -1.83
N SER A 776 -1.65 6.59 -1.89
CA SER A 776 -1.14 5.90 -0.71
C SER A 776 -0.65 6.90 0.32
N ARG A 777 -1.07 6.70 1.58
CA ARG A 777 -0.73 7.60 2.71
C ARG A 777 -1.23 9.04 2.51
N ASP A 778 -2.23 9.30 1.65
CA ASP A 778 -2.70 10.66 1.30
C ASP A 778 -1.64 11.55 0.67
N GLU A 779 -0.66 10.96 -0.04
CA GLU A 779 0.33 11.76 -0.77
C GLU A 779 -0.32 12.58 -1.88
N THR A 780 -1.34 12.04 -2.54
CA THR A 780 -2.25 12.79 -3.41
C THR A 780 -3.61 12.95 -2.75
N ALA A 781 -4.31 14.03 -3.07
CA ALA A 781 -5.62 14.33 -2.49
C ALA A 781 -6.70 13.39 -3.03
N GLN A 782 -7.71 13.10 -2.20
CA GLN A 782 -8.97 12.56 -2.72
C GLN A 782 -9.62 13.60 -3.66
N CYS A 783 -10.47 13.15 -4.58
CA CYS A 783 -11.10 14.05 -5.55
C CYS A 783 -12.51 13.59 -5.94
N TRP A 784 -13.30 14.51 -6.48
CA TRP A 784 -14.58 14.21 -7.12
C TRP A 784 -14.77 15.08 -8.35
N ALA A 785 -15.42 14.52 -9.36
CA ALA A 785 -15.84 15.30 -10.51
C ALA A 785 -17.08 16.12 -10.15
N GLU A 786 -17.15 17.38 -10.57
CA GLU A 786 -18.32 18.22 -10.31
C GLU A 786 -19.30 18.12 -11.48
N ALA A 787 -20.52 17.66 -11.20
CA ALA A 787 -21.56 17.41 -12.20
C ALA A 787 -22.43 18.63 -12.52
N GLU A 788 -22.50 19.58 -11.58
CA GLU A 788 -23.47 20.69 -11.61
C GLU A 788 -23.28 21.61 -12.82
N GLU A 789 -22.04 21.79 -13.28
CA GLU A 789 -21.71 22.70 -14.38
C GLU A 789 -22.20 22.22 -15.75
N LEU A 790 -22.61 20.95 -15.88
CA LEU A 790 -23.00 20.36 -17.16
C LEU A 790 -24.51 20.18 -17.29
N SER A 791 -25.29 20.56 -16.28
CA SER A 791 -26.74 20.49 -16.33
C SER A 791 -27.36 21.55 -15.42
N PRO A 792 -28.10 22.53 -15.97
CA PRO A 792 -28.87 23.48 -15.17
C PRO A 792 -29.85 22.80 -14.20
N LYS A 793 -30.27 21.55 -14.49
CA LYS A 793 -31.13 20.75 -13.59
C LYS A 793 -30.41 20.26 -12.32
N LEU A 794 -29.09 20.33 -12.29
CA LEU A 794 -28.24 19.91 -11.16
C LEU A 794 -27.66 21.10 -10.41
N GLU A 795 -27.95 22.34 -10.81
CA GLU A 795 -27.46 23.54 -10.14
C GLU A 795 -27.95 23.57 -8.67
N GLY A 796 -27.01 23.70 -7.72
CA GLY A 796 -27.29 23.65 -6.29
C GLY A 796 -27.51 22.24 -5.72
N GLN A 797 -27.42 21.19 -6.53
CA GLN A 797 -27.46 19.80 -6.05
C GLN A 797 -26.03 19.30 -5.83
N GLN A 798 -25.58 19.25 -4.56
CA GLN A 798 -24.26 18.76 -4.14
C GLN A 798 -23.97 17.28 -4.52
N ARG A 799 -23.80 17.01 -5.82
CA ARG A 799 -23.56 15.68 -6.39
C ARG A 799 -22.10 15.53 -6.78
N GLY A 800 -21.45 14.54 -6.18
CA GLY A 800 -20.09 14.14 -6.54
C GLY A 800 -20.11 13.16 -7.71
N GLY A 801 -19.17 13.30 -8.64
CA GLY A 801 -19.04 12.47 -9.83
C GLY A 801 -17.76 11.65 -9.87
N ILE A 802 -17.74 10.65 -10.75
CA ILE A 802 -16.55 9.88 -11.12
C ILE A 802 -16.22 10.24 -12.56
N ALA A 803 -15.05 10.85 -12.77
CA ALA A 803 -14.56 11.19 -14.10
C ALA A 803 -13.23 10.52 -14.37
N MET A 804 -13.12 9.86 -15.51
CA MET A 804 -11.86 9.42 -16.09
C MET A 804 -11.23 10.56 -16.89
N GLY A 805 -9.92 10.73 -16.82
CA GLY A 805 -9.20 11.69 -17.65
C GLY A 805 -7.81 12.03 -17.18
N LEU A 806 -7.11 12.79 -18.01
CA LEU A 806 -5.94 13.57 -17.63
C LEU A 806 -6.39 14.99 -17.28
N TRP A 807 -5.85 15.51 -16.19
CA TRP A 807 -6.20 16.80 -15.61
C TRP A 807 -4.95 17.64 -15.40
N ARG A 808 -5.09 18.94 -15.66
CA ARG A 808 -4.05 19.96 -15.45
C ARG A 808 -4.52 20.98 -14.40
N PRO A 809 -3.61 21.62 -13.66
CA PRO A 809 -3.99 22.73 -12.78
C PRO A 809 -4.65 23.88 -13.56
N GLY A 810 -5.73 24.46 -13.01
CA GLY A 810 -6.51 25.50 -13.69
C GLY A 810 -5.94 26.93 -13.61
N VAL A 811 -4.98 27.20 -12.72
CA VAL A 811 -4.38 28.54 -12.57
C VAL A 811 -3.00 28.61 -13.21
N ARG A 812 -2.77 29.63 -14.04
CA ARG A 812 -1.44 29.98 -14.55
C ARG A 812 -0.52 30.31 -13.36
N GLY A 813 0.47 29.45 -13.09
CA GLY A 813 1.42 29.61 -11.97
C GLY A 813 1.54 28.37 -11.08
N ASP A 814 0.53 27.50 -11.06
CA ASP A 814 0.71 26.12 -10.58
C ASP A 814 1.65 25.38 -11.55
N SER A 815 2.46 24.47 -11.03
CA SER A 815 3.54 23.80 -11.78
C SER A 815 3.06 23.25 -13.13
N ASP A 816 3.61 23.79 -14.23
CA ASP A 816 3.45 23.34 -15.62
C ASP A 816 4.04 21.93 -15.89
N ARG A 817 4.56 21.28 -14.85
CA ARG A 817 5.16 19.94 -14.89
C ARG A 817 4.39 18.91 -14.07
N VAL A 818 3.30 19.28 -13.40
CA VAL A 818 2.52 18.34 -12.55
C VAL A 818 1.10 18.22 -13.08
N PHE A 819 0.72 17.00 -13.43
CA PHE A 819 -0.59 16.64 -13.97
C PHE A 819 -1.22 15.54 -13.13
N TYR A 820 -2.52 15.31 -13.29
CA TYR A 820 -3.23 14.29 -12.54
C TYR A 820 -4.03 13.37 -13.45
N SER A 821 -4.16 12.11 -13.08
CA SER A 821 -4.73 11.07 -13.92
C SER A 821 -5.72 10.22 -13.12
N THR A 822 -6.97 10.15 -13.57
CA THR A 822 -8.03 9.35 -12.95
C THR A 822 -8.60 8.31 -13.92
N THR A 823 -9.14 7.22 -13.37
CA THR A 823 -9.74 6.11 -14.13
C THR A 823 -11.26 6.07 -13.99
N GLY A 824 -11.90 5.25 -14.83
CA GLY A 824 -13.36 5.09 -14.81
C GLY A 824 -13.86 4.24 -13.65
N LYS A 825 -15.18 4.13 -13.54
CA LYS A 825 -15.83 3.18 -12.63
C LYS A 825 -15.56 1.75 -13.09
N SER A 826 -15.18 0.87 -12.15
CA SER A 826 -15.03 -0.56 -12.44
C SER A 826 -16.36 -1.18 -12.89
N GLY A 827 -16.33 -2.01 -13.93
CA GLY A 827 -17.48 -2.75 -14.44
C GLY A 827 -17.97 -3.84 -13.48
N SER A 828 -17.20 -4.17 -12.43
CA SER A 828 -17.57 -5.15 -11.40
C SER A 828 -18.58 -4.64 -10.36
N GLN A 829 -18.94 -3.35 -10.39
CA GLN A 829 -19.87 -2.75 -9.42
C GLN A 829 -21.00 -1.95 -10.10
N PRO A 830 -21.80 -2.56 -11.01
CA PRO A 830 -22.78 -1.84 -11.82
C PRO A 830 -23.88 -1.16 -10.98
N ASN A 831 -24.27 -1.76 -9.85
CA ASN A 831 -25.43 -1.34 -9.08
C ASN A 831 -25.19 -0.14 -8.14
N LEU A 832 -23.94 0.31 -7.98
CA LEU A 832 -23.61 1.42 -7.10
C LEU A 832 -23.90 2.76 -7.77
N THR A 833 -24.53 3.67 -7.04
CA THR A 833 -24.78 5.04 -7.51
C THR A 833 -23.86 6.03 -6.80
N ASN A 834 -23.65 7.21 -7.40
CA ASN A 834 -22.82 8.25 -6.77
C ASN A 834 -23.44 8.78 -5.46
N ASP A 835 -24.77 8.66 -5.33
CA ASP A 835 -25.55 9.16 -4.19
C ASP A 835 -25.71 8.11 -3.08
N ASP A 836 -25.29 6.86 -3.28
CA ASP A 836 -25.33 5.85 -2.22
C ASP A 836 -24.53 6.34 -1.00
N ALA A 837 -25.03 6.11 0.21
CA ALA A 837 -24.46 6.61 1.45
C ALA A 837 -24.25 5.49 2.46
N LYS A 838 -23.26 5.69 3.32
CA LYS A 838 -22.99 4.84 4.48
C LYS A 838 -23.28 5.56 5.78
N LEU A 839 -23.14 6.88 5.84
CA LEU A 839 -23.23 7.62 7.08
C LEU A 839 -24.66 8.07 7.38
N THR A 840 -25.47 8.24 6.34
CA THR A 840 -26.77 8.91 6.43
C THR A 840 -27.86 8.13 5.69
N PRO A 841 -28.81 7.51 6.42
CA PRO A 841 -29.92 6.82 5.81
C PRO A 841 -30.81 7.78 5.03
N HIS A 842 -31.04 7.51 3.74
CA HIS A 842 -31.94 8.31 2.91
C HIS A 842 -32.40 7.55 1.66
N THR A 843 -33.41 8.09 1.00
CA THR A 843 -33.85 7.68 -0.33
C THR A 843 -33.29 8.62 -1.38
N ASN A 844 -32.86 8.08 -2.52
CA ASN A 844 -32.41 8.92 -3.62
C ASN A 844 -33.58 9.56 -4.37
N ALA A 845 -33.27 10.47 -5.29
CA ALA A 845 -34.27 11.16 -6.12
C ALA A 845 -35.15 10.21 -6.96
N SER A 846 -34.75 8.96 -7.15
CA SER A 846 -35.51 7.92 -7.86
C SER A 846 -36.40 7.08 -6.92
N GLY A 847 -36.49 7.43 -5.64
CA GLY A 847 -37.29 6.72 -4.64
C GLY A 847 -36.64 5.44 -4.11
N ASN A 848 -35.42 5.11 -4.51
CA ASN A 848 -34.72 3.91 -4.07
C ASN A 848 -33.93 4.16 -2.78
N ASN A 849 -33.81 3.13 -1.94
CA ASN A 849 -32.95 3.19 -0.75
C ASN A 849 -31.47 3.36 -1.17
N ALA A 850 -30.90 4.50 -0.76
CA ALA A 850 -29.51 4.87 -0.99
C ALA A 850 -28.61 4.54 0.20
N TYR A 851 -29.17 4.09 1.33
CA TYR A 851 -28.39 3.64 2.48
C TYR A 851 -27.77 2.25 2.21
N ARG A 852 -26.47 2.22 1.90
CA ARG A 852 -25.71 1.02 1.53
C ARG A 852 -24.45 0.82 2.39
N PRO A 853 -24.53 0.65 3.73
CA PRO A 853 -23.36 0.48 4.60
C PRO A 853 -22.45 -0.70 4.22
N THR A 854 -23.01 -1.78 3.68
CA THR A 854 -22.28 -3.01 3.33
C THR A 854 -21.52 -2.93 2.00
N ALA A 855 -21.85 -1.98 1.13
CA ALA A 855 -21.23 -1.89 -0.19
C ALA A 855 -19.83 -1.26 -0.13
N ASN A 856 -18.85 -1.77 -0.87
CA ASN A 856 -17.56 -1.10 -1.02
C ASN A 856 -17.72 0.10 -1.96
N ALA A 857 -17.37 1.30 -1.52
CA ALA A 857 -17.39 2.50 -2.35
C ALA A 857 -16.27 2.45 -3.41
N TRP A 858 -16.52 3.13 -4.52
CA TRP A 858 -15.54 3.31 -5.59
C TRP A 858 -15.27 4.79 -5.83
N ASN A 859 -14.02 5.20 -5.65
CA ASN A 859 -13.51 6.52 -6.03
C ASN A 859 -12.20 6.32 -6.80
N PRO A 860 -11.97 7.06 -7.89
CA PRO A 860 -10.69 6.98 -8.59
C PRO A 860 -9.60 7.64 -7.76
N ASP A 861 -8.45 6.97 -7.65
CA ASP A 861 -7.24 7.61 -7.11
C ASP A 861 -6.77 8.73 -8.05
N LEU A 862 -6.41 9.86 -7.47
CA LEU A 862 -5.81 10.98 -8.18
C LEU A 862 -4.31 10.70 -8.36
N LEU A 863 -3.94 10.07 -9.47
CA LEU A 863 -2.54 9.72 -9.75
C LEU A 863 -1.77 10.97 -10.21
N GLU A 864 -0.78 11.42 -9.43
CA GLU A 864 0.09 12.55 -9.77
C GLU A 864 1.18 12.11 -10.76
N LEU A 865 1.30 12.85 -11.87
CA LEU A 865 2.30 12.68 -12.92
C LEU A 865 3.21 13.92 -12.92
N THR A 866 4.40 13.78 -12.33
CA THR A 866 5.43 14.83 -12.33
C THR A 866 6.39 14.62 -13.49
N VAL A 867 6.32 15.47 -14.50
CA VAL A 867 7.23 15.48 -15.65
C VAL A 867 8.56 16.13 -15.24
N ALA A 868 9.37 15.36 -14.53
CA ALA A 868 10.58 15.82 -13.86
C ALA A 868 11.69 16.22 -14.84
N CYS A 869 11.89 15.43 -15.91
CA CYS A 869 12.94 15.69 -16.90
C CYS A 869 12.42 15.58 -18.33
N LEU A 870 12.66 16.63 -19.11
CA LEU A 870 12.37 16.74 -20.54
C LEU A 870 13.62 17.12 -21.34
N GLN A 871 13.53 16.95 -22.66
CA GLN A 871 14.45 17.53 -23.63
C GLN A 871 13.91 18.86 -24.16
N PRO A 872 14.77 19.76 -24.68
CA PRO A 872 14.32 21.00 -25.31
C PRO A 872 13.28 20.76 -26.41
N GLY A 873 12.16 21.49 -26.36
CA GLY A 873 11.06 21.38 -27.33
C GLY A 873 9.99 20.35 -26.98
N ASP A 874 10.19 19.52 -25.95
CA ASP A 874 9.16 18.61 -25.45
C ASP A 874 8.00 19.39 -24.78
N ASP A 875 6.77 18.92 -24.97
CA ASP A 875 5.57 19.40 -24.27
C ASP A 875 5.24 18.53 -23.06
N ALA A 876 5.29 19.10 -21.86
CA ALA A 876 5.02 18.39 -20.62
C ALA A 876 3.61 17.77 -20.56
N GLU A 877 2.58 18.46 -21.06
CA GLU A 877 1.21 17.96 -21.04
C GLU A 877 1.05 16.76 -21.98
N ALA A 878 1.72 16.80 -23.15
CA ALA A 878 1.75 15.68 -24.08
C ALA A 878 2.43 14.44 -23.47
N TRP A 879 3.56 14.61 -22.76
CA TRP A 879 4.23 13.51 -22.06
C TRP A 879 3.37 12.95 -20.92
N ALA A 880 2.68 13.79 -20.16
CA ALA A 880 1.73 13.33 -19.15
C ALA A 880 0.53 12.58 -19.78
N ALA A 881 0.04 13.04 -20.94
CA ALA A 881 -1.01 12.38 -21.70
C ALA A 881 -0.57 11.02 -22.23
N PHE A 882 0.66 10.91 -22.72
CA PHE A 882 1.24 9.63 -23.10
C PHE A 882 1.19 8.65 -21.92
N VAL A 883 1.68 9.06 -20.75
CA VAL A 883 1.70 8.23 -19.53
C VAL A 883 0.28 7.86 -19.07
N HIS A 884 -0.69 8.77 -19.18
CA HIS A 884 -2.10 8.47 -18.93
C HIS A 884 -2.63 7.40 -19.88
N GLN A 885 -2.37 7.52 -21.20
CA GLN A 885 -2.80 6.54 -22.19
C GLN A 885 -2.17 5.15 -21.95
N GLN A 886 -0.95 5.09 -21.40
CA GLN A 886 -0.31 3.83 -21.02
C GLN A 886 -0.99 3.09 -19.85
N ARG A 887 -2.03 3.65 -19.23
CA ARG A 887 -2.86 2.96 -18.23
C ARG A 887 -3.92 2.05 -18.86
N PHE A 888 -4.20 2.15 -20.16
CA PHE A 888 -5.34 1.49 -20.80
C PHE A 888 -4.94 0.32 -21.70
N SER A 889 -4.56 -0.81 -21.10
CA SER A 889 -4.18 -2.05 -21.79
C SER A 889 -5.41 -2.94 -22.02
N GLU A 890 -5.73 -3.27 -23.28
CA GLU A 890 -7.01 -3.92 -23.66
C GLU A 890 -7.09 -5.42 -23.37
N ASP A 891 -5.94 -6.06 -23.27
CA ASP A 891 -5.73 -7.46 -22.89
C ASP A 891 -5.93 -7.72 -21.39
N TYR A 892 -6.04 -6.66 -20.58
CA TYR A 892 -6.47 -6.72 -19.19
C TYR A 892 -7.92 -6.30 -19.04
N ARG A 893 -8.70 -7.07 -18.27
CA ARG A 893 -10.02 -6.62 -17.81
C ARG A 893 -9.93 -5.29 -17.07
N ALA A 894 -9.02 -5.18 -16.12
CA ALA A 894 -8.76 -3.93 -15.39
C ALA A 894 -8.19 -2.82 -16.28
N GLY A 895 -7.36 -3.17 -17.27
CA GLY A 895 -6.77 -2.20 -18.19
C GLY A 895 -7.78 -1.56 -19.14
N ARG A 896 -8.88 -2.24 -19.49
CA ARG A 896 -10.00 -1.63 -20.25
C ARG A 896 -10.65 -0.46 -19.49
N GLU A 897 -10.60 -0.48 -18.16
CA GLU A 897 -11.19 0.53 -17.27
C GLU A 897 -10.12 1.49 -16.70
N GLY A 898 -8.84 1.14 -16.89
CA GLY A 898 -7.64 1.89 -16.53
C GLY A 898 -6.91 1.26 -15.34
N LEU A 899 -5.64 0.91 -15.57
CA LEU A 899 -4.74 0.37 -14.53
C LEU A 899 -4.44 1.42 -13.45
N ALA A 900 -4.18 0.98 -12.22
CA ALA A 900 -3.77 1.85 -11.12
C ALA A 900 -2.47 2.62 -11.43
N LEU A 901 -1.52 1.95 -12.09
CA LEU A 901 -0.26 2.51 -12.60
C LEU A 901 -0.17 2.29 -14.12
N PRO A 902 0.61 3.11 -14.86
CA PRO A 902 0.92 2.84 -16.27
C PRO A 902 1.46 1.42 -16.47
N LEU A 903 1.17 0.82 -17.62
CA LEU A 903 1.40 -0.61 -17.92
C LEU A 903 2.77 -1.10 -17.45
N ILE A 904 3.84 -0.39 -17.77
CA ILE A 904 5.19 -0.85 -17.46
C ILE A 904 5.52 -0.86 -15.96
N LEU A 905 5.00 0.10 -15.17
CA LEU A 905 5.12 0.08 -13.72
C LEU A 905 4.20 -0.98 -13.10
N HIS A 906 3.03 -1.21 -13.70
CA HIS A 906 2.14 -2.30 -13.29
C HIS A 906 2.81 -3.66 -13.48
N LEU A 907 3.48 -3.90 -14.62
CA LEU A 907 4.25 -5.12 -14.87
C LEU A 907 5.44 -5.26 -13.91
N ALA A 908 6.14 -4.16 -13.62
CA ALA A 908 7.25 -4.19 -12.67
C ALA A 908 6.78 -4.57 -11.25
N ARG A 909 5.66 -4.00 -10.78
CA ARG A 909 5.04 -4.37 -9.50
C ARG A 909 4.59 -5.83 -9.45
N LEU A 910 4.06 -6.37 -10.53
CA LEU A 910 3.66 -7.79 -10.60
C LEU A 910 4.84 -8.76 -10.55
N ALA A 911 6.08 -8.29 -10.69
CA ALA A 911 7.26 -9.13 -10.49
C ALA A 911 7.46 -9.51 -9.01
N ASP A 912 6.90 -8.75 -8.05
CA ASP A 912 6.97 -9.05 -6.61
C ASP A 912 6.39 -10.43 -6.28
N ASP A 913 5.42 -10.91 -7.06
CA ASP A 913 4.83 -12.24 -6.88
C ASP A 913 5.86 -13.37 -7.03
N TYR A 914 6.97 -13.11 -7.74
CA TYR A 914 8.07 -14.07 -7.95
C TYR A 914 9.25 -13.86 -6.98
N ALA A 915 9.18 -12.85 -6.11
CA ALA A 915 10.19 -12.57 -5.10
C ALA A 915 10.14 -13.58 -3.94
N LEU A 916 10.81 -14.72 -4.09
CA LEU A 916 10.80 -15.83 -3.13
C LEU A 916 12.24 -16.25 -2.77
N PRO A 917 12.90 -15.53 -1.84
CA PRO A 917 14.29 -15.82 -1.47
C PRO A 917 14.43 -17.13 -0.68
N HIS A 918 15.47 -17.90 -0.95
CA HIS A 918 15.89 -19.11 -0.22
C HIS A 918 17.42 -19.18 -0.10
N GLU A 919 17.93 -19.96 0.85
CA GLU A 919 19.37 -20.27 0.98
C GLU A 919 19.56 -21.72 0.56
N ILE A 920 20.64 -22.02 -0.14
CA ILE A 920 21.12 -23.39 -0.33
C ILE A 920 22.40 -23.45 0.50
N GLU A 921 22.41 -24.25 1.56
CA GLU A 921 23.68 -24.68 2.14
C GLU A 921 24.44 -25.42 1.04
N GLU A 922 25.64 -24.95 0.69
CA GLU A 922 26.52 -25.69 -0.21
C GLU A 922 26.62 -27.11 0.35
N ALA A 923 26.13 -28.09 -0.41
CA ALA A 923 26.23 -29.48 -0.05
C ALA A 923 27.72 -29.77 0.19
N LEU A 924 28.10 -29.92 1.46
CA LEU A 924 29.39 -30.47 1.84
C LEU A 924 29.52 -31.80 1.10
N ASP A 925 30.44 -31.85 0.15
CA ASP A 925 30.79 -33.07 -0.55
C ASP A 925 31.22 -34.11 0.51
N PRO A 926 30.45 -35.18 0.76
CA PRO A 926 30.77 -36.15 1.81
C PRO A 926 32.02 -36.97 1.47
N THR A 927 32.66 -36.73 0.31
CA THR A 927 33.91 -37.37 -0.09
C THR A 927 35.19 -36.56 0.15
N GLU A 928 35.13 -35.33 0.67
CA GLU A 928 36.35 -34.64 1.13
C GLU A 928 36.73 -35.05 2.57
N PRO A 929 37.91 -35.65 2.80
CA PRO A 929 38.35 -35.95 4.16
C PRO A 929 38.62 -34.65 4.92
N GLN A 930 37.89 -34.45 6.01
CA GLN A 930 38.12 -33.36 6.96
C GLN A 930 39.56 -33.42 7.48
N ALA A 931 40.37 -32.46 7.07
CA ALA A 931 41.71 -32.25 7.64
C ALA A 931 41.55 -31.82 9.10
N ALA A 932 42.12 -32.62 10.01
CA ALA A 932 42.17 -32.33 11.43
C ALA A 932 42.86 -30.98 11.66
N ALA A 933 42.16 -30.07 12.34
CA ALA A 933 42.70 -28.79 12.76
C ALA A 933 43.77 -28.99 13.85
N ALA A 934 44.97 -28.47 13.59
CA ALA A 934 46.05 -28.31 14.57
C ALA A 934 45.75 -27.11 15.51
N PRO A 935 46.31 -27.07 16.72
CA PRO A 935 45.94 -26.10 17.75
C PRO A 935 46.64 -24.74 17.57
N ASP A 936 45.90 -23.68 17.94
CA ASP A 936 46.22 -22.27 18.21
C ASP A 936 47.57 -21.68 17.76
N ASP A 937 47.54 -20.64 16.92
CA ASP A 937 47.67 -19.25 17.41
C ASP A 937 47.50 -18.20 16.28
N ALA A 938 46.97 -17.02 16.64
CA ALA A 938 46.88 -15.76 15.87
C ALA A 938 45.87 -15.64 14.71
N LEU A 939 44.63 -15.20 15.04
CA LEU A 939 43.80 -14.20 14.31
C LEU A 939 42.39 -14.10 14.95
N SER A 940 42.25 -13.46 16.12
CA SER A 940 40.93 -13.13 16.69
C SER A 940 40.42 -11.78 16.14
N GLY A 941 39.93 -11.82 14.90
CA GLY A 941 39.23 -10.73 14.23
C GLY A 941 37.87 -11.19 13.71
N GLN A 942 37.07 -11.82 14.57
CA GLN A 942 35.68 -12.19 14.28
C GLN A 942 34.74 -11.20 14.96
N LEU A 943 34.26 -10.23 14.17
CA LEU A 943 33.14 -9.36 14.50
C LEU A 943 31.85 -10.16 14.34
N THR A 944 31.42 -10.76 15.45
CA THR A 944 30.10 -11.32 15.67
C THR A 944 29.03 -10.24 15.52
N PHE A 945 28.08 -10.53 14.64
CA PHE A 945 26.87 -9.74 14.43
C PHE A 945 25.80 -10.21 15.41
N ASP A 946 25.53 -9.41 16.44
CA ASP A 946 24.24 -9.41 17.13
C ASP A 946 23.48 -8.11 16.86
N PHE A 947 22.22 -8.29 16.48
CA PHE A 947 21.17 -7.28 16.43
C PHE A 947 19.86 -7.96 16.80
N ASP A 948 19.68 -8.11 18.12
CA ASP A 948 18.46 -7.91 18.89
C ASP A 948 17.16 -7.90 18.05
N LEU A 949 16.65 -9.10 17.87
CA LEU A 949 15.29 -9.44 18.28
C LEU A 949 15.11 -8.97 19.73
N ASP A 950 14.06 -8.18 19.97
CA ASP A 950 13.58 -7.92 21.32
C ASP A 950 12.62 -9.07 21.69
N ASP A 951 13.21 -10.26 21.82
CA ASP A 951 12.63 -11.40 22.55
C ASP A 951 13.46 -11.47 23.84
N GLY A 952 12.86 -11.05 24.95
CA GLY A 952 13.40 -11.30 26.28
C GLY A 952 12.79 -12.57 26.82
N ASP A 953 13.64 -13.55 27.09
CA ASP A 953 13.51 -14.82 27.83
C ASP A 953 14.99 -15.18 28.15
N ASP A 954 15.46 -15.68 29.28
CA ASP A 954 14.89 -16.40 30.43
C ASP A 954 15.85 -16.26 31.63
N ASP A 955 15.34 -16.46 32.85
CA ASP A 955 15.92 -17.39 33.85
C ASP A 955 14.92 -17.58 35.00
N GLU A 956 13.83 -18.33 34.72
CA GLU A 956 13.40 -19.59 35.39
C GLU A 956 12.05 -20.10 34.84
#